data_AF-A0AAW5KK56-F1
#
_entry.id   AF-A0AAW5KK56-F1
#
_cell.length_a   1.000
_cell.length_b   1.000
_cell.length_c   1.000
_cell.angle_alpha   90.00
_cell.angle_beta   90.00
_cell.angle_gamma   90.00
#
_symmetry.space_group_name_H-M   'P 1'
#
loop_
_entity.id
_entity.type
_entity.pdbx_description
1 polymer ?
#
loop_
_entity_poly.entity_id
_entity_poly.type
_entity_poly.pdbx_seq_one_letter_code
_entity_poly.pdbx_strand_id
1 'polypeptide(L)'
;MKKKILSLLVTMGLAASLVPVSVFADGTEVWDGSIAESFAGGKGTKDDPYQIANGSQLAYFAKRVNAEEYGEKYADTYFELTEDIDLGGKEWTPVGETVADLIMGGHEYFVFSGNFDGNGYTIKNLTIGTETSPYSGDVCGLFGATSGTIEDVVLENVSINYVGGNHSSGYGFRMGGALVGYSMGDIVNCTVIGLDMKAGSDGSYVALNSIGGLVGIQDGGTTVSHSRVSGKIEESTKKGNVGGFVGTLAKGSSAKYCGADVSVEVTGNGRGIAVGGFVGIGNGTTADETLIENCYATGNITGAEYAGGFVGNISGLNISNCYAKGDVSNCFVGASFMGTDAASNNYYGTVKNCYATGLVSDISSSAYAFAMQDTMNRSTIQNCYYNIQNTAKNTESAASLTIDDMKTDSFLNVLNGSSNVWTKRNNDTPACGAEPADYSNVYEVLGNIPADLSVYTNESVANLYSAVEALRGYRDLAQQSDVDKMTKDINDAVEALVYKSADYTELDKAEKAAKALNKDDYEDFSEVEKALAAIDRTKNITEQADVDAMVKAINDAVANLVKKAPASSQPDSVSSSDASSDTSSSTSDSSSSDSKSNSSSKAASNASNTNPSTGVAGGAFALALLSGAAVVMAKKKK
;
A
#
# COMPACT_ATOMS: atom_id res chain seq x y z
N MET A 1 2.89 22.10 -2.24
CA MET A 1 3.52 20.96 -1.54
C MET A 1 4.02 21.36 -0.13
N LYS A 2 3.14 21.76 0.82
CA LYS A 2 3.59 22.31 2.12
C LYS A 2 2.86 21.81 3.39
N LYS A 3 2.09 20.70 3.34
CA LYS A 3 1.22 20.27 4.47
C LYS A 3 0.93 18.77 4.69
N LYS A 4 1.36 17.82 3.84
CA LYS A 4 0.80 16.44 3.87
C LYS A 4 1.47 15.42 4.81
N ILE A 5 2.66 15.68 5.36
CA ILE A 5 3.31 14.75 6.31
C ILE A 5 2.47 14.56 7.60
N LEU A 6 1.69 15.57 8.00
CA LEU A 6 1.00 15.59 9.29
C LEU A 6 -0.35 14.84 9.34
N SER A 7 -0.79 14.18 8.25
CA SER A 7 -2.04 13.38 8.26
C SER A 7 -1.85 11.89 8.55
N LEU A 8 -0.61 11.40 8.72
CA LEU A 8 -0.31 9.98 8.96
C LEU A 8 -0.83 9.40 10.29
N LEU A 9 -1.26 10.25 11.23
CA LEU A 9 -1.34 9.91 12.65
C LEU A 9 -2.74 9.54 13.20
N VAL A 10 -3.75 9.33 12.34
CA VAL A 10 -5.13 9.05 12.81
C VAL A 10 -5.82 7.93 12.03
N THR A 11 -5.63 6.68 12.46
CA THR A 11 -6.66 5.61 12.45
C THR A 11 -6.22 4.41 13.32
N MET A 12 -6.30 4.56 14.64
CA MET A 12 -6.11 3.43 15.56
C MET A 12 -7.33 2.49 15.55
N GLY A 13 -7.15 1.26 15.10
CA GLY A 13 -8.16 0.19 15.14
C GLY A 13 -8.10 -0.69 13.89
N LEU A 14 -7.50 -1.88 14.00
CA LEU A 14 -7.17 -2.84 12.92
C LEU A 14 -6.25 -2.33 11.79
N ALA A 15 -6.31 -1.06 11.40
CA ALA A 15 -5.49 -0.45 10.35
C ALA A 15 -4.02 -0.16 10.75
N ALA A 16 -3.60 -0.50 11.97
CA ALA A 16 -2.30 -0.12 12.53
C ALA A 16 -1.06 -0.79 11.88
N SER A 17 -1.27 -1.63 10.85
CA SER A 17 -0.27 -2.46 10.18
C SER A 17 0.05 -2.04 8.74
N LEU A 18 -0.64 -1.03 8.23
CA LEU A 18 -0.28 -0.34 7.00
C LEU A 18 0.01 1.10 7.40
N VAL A 19 1.23 1.56 7.19
CA VAL A 19 1.51 3.00 7.33
C VAL A 19 0.93 3.67 6.08
N PRO A 20 -0.04 4.59 6.20
CA PRO A 20 -0.62 5.22 5.01
C PRO A 20 0.38 6.21 4.43
N VAL A 21 1.26 5.75 3.53
CA VAL A 21 2.31 6.57 2.89
C VAL A 21 1.74 7.51 1.81
N SER A 22 0.53 8.03 2.03
CA SER A 22 -0.18 9.00 1.18
C SER A 22 0.45 10.41 1.22
N VAL A 23 1.77 10.49 1.41
CA VAL A 23 2.51 11.71 1.72
C VAL A 23 2.53 12.67 0.51
N PHE A 24 2.35 12.15 -0.73
CA PHE A 24 2.57 12.93 -1.97
C PHE A 24 1.41 13.01 -2.97
N ALA A 25 0.47 12.05 -3.03
CA ALA A 25 -0.58 12.04 -4.07
C ALA A 25 -1.56 13.23 -3.98
N ASP A 26 -1.65 14.05 -5.03
CA ASP A 26 -2.73 15.02 -5.24
C ASP A 26 -3.91 14.32 -5.93
N GLY A 27 -4.78 13.70 -5.12
CA GLY A 27 -6.07 13.15 -5.55
C GLY A 27 -5.95 11.99 -6.55
N THR A 28 -5.92 10.75 -6.03
CA THR A 28 -5.99 9.54 -6.85
C THR A 28 -7.14 9.64 -7.87
N GLU A 29 -6.82 9.39 -9.14
CA GLU A 29 -7.81 9.39 -10.21
C GLU A 29 -8.79 8.23 -9.99
N VAL A 30 -10.07 8.57 -9.81
CA VAL A 30 -11.14 7.58 -9.67
C VAL A 30 -11.49 7.03 -11.04
N TRP A 31 -11.28 5.73 -11.24
CA TRP A 31 -11.53 5.07 -12.51
C TRP A 31 -12.99 5.15 -12.93
N ASP A 32 -13.21 5.50 -14.20
CA ASP A 32 -14.54 5.68 -14.78
C ASP A 32 -15.10 4.42 -15.47
N GLY A 33 -14.25 3.41 -15.70
CA GLY A 33 -14.53 2.21 -16.50
C GLY A 33 -13.83 2.17 -17.86
N SER A 34 -13.02 3.19 -18.19
CA SER A 34 -12.24 3.25 -19.45
C SER A 34 -11.08 2.25 -19.50
N ILE A 35 -10.59 1.96 -20.70
CA ILE A 35 -9.42 1.09 -20.91
C ILE A 35 -8.37 1.89 -21.68
N ALA A 36 -7.13 1.91 -21.19
CA ALA A 36 -6.01 2.58 -21.83
C ALA A 36 -5.59 1.89 -23.14
N GLU A 37 -4.77 2.57 -23.95
CA GLU A 37 -4.14 1.99 -25.14
C GLU A 37 -2.72 1.44 -24.88
N SER A 38 -2.08 1.85 -23.79
CA SER A 38 -0.74 1.45 -23.36
C SER A 38 -0.54 1.57 -21.85
N PHE A 39 0.53 0.95 -21.36
CA PHE A 39 1.07 1.17 -20.00
C PHE A 39 1.70 2.57 -19.85
N ALA A 40 2.00 2.98 -18.61
CA ALA A 40 2.67 4.26 -18.33
C ALA A 40 4.13 4.27 -18.79
N GLY A 41 4.78 3.11 -18.73
CA GLY A 41 6.19 2.90 -19.03
C GLY A 41 6.52 1.41 -19.02
N GLY A 42 7.82 1.10 -19.02
CA GLY A 42 8.30 -0.28 -18.94
C GLY A 42 8.51 -0.99 -20.27
N LYS A 43 9.28 -2.08 -20.20
CA LYS A 43 9.42 -3.08 -21.29
C LYS A 43 8.89 -4.46 -20.91
N GLY A 44 8.46 -4.63 -19.66
CA GLY A 44 8.01 -5.90 -19.11
C GLY A 44 9.14 -6.85 -18.71
N THR A 45 10.38 -6.39 -18.66
CA THR A 45 11.52 -7.18 -18.18
C THR A 45 11.74 -6.96 -16.69
N LYS A 46 12.44 -7.87 -16.00
CA LYS A 46 12.68 -7.76 -14.56
C LYS A 46 13.28 -6.42 -14.10
N ASP A 47 14.21 -5.87 -14.88
CA ASP A 47 14.88 -4.59 -14.58
C ASP A 47 14.13 -3.35 -15.15
N ASP A 48 13.00 -3.56 -15.83
CA ASP A 48 12.20 -2.52 -16.51
C ASP A 48 10.73 -3.01 -16.67
N PRO A 49 9.99 -3.25 -15.56
CA PRO A 49 8.67 -3.85 -15.58
C PRO A 49 7.63 -2.95 -16.25
N TYR A 50 6.52 -3.50 -16.74
CA TYR A 50 5.43 -2.69 -17.27
C TYR A 50 4.73 -1.92 -16.14
N GLN A 51 4.69 -0.59 -16.28
CA GLN A 51 4.24 0.31 -15.23
C GLN A 51 2.74 0.62 -15.33
N ILE A 52 2.03 0.41 -14.22
CA ILE A 52 0.59 0.64 -14.08
C ILE A 52 0.34 1.71 -13.01
N ALA A 53 -0.12 2.88 -13.45
CA ALA A 53 -0.31 4.07 -12.61
C ALA A 53 -1.78 4.44 -12.37
N ASN A 54 -2.75 3.79 -13.04
CA ASN A 54 -4.18 4.06 -12.86
C ASN A 54 -5.07 2.89 -13.30
N GLY A 55 -6.36 2.97 -12.95
CA GLY A 55 -7.35 1.92 -13.23
C GLY A 55 -7.55 1.62 -14.73
N SER A 56 -7.39 2.61 -15.62
CA SER A 56 -7.52 2.38 -17.06
C SER A 56 -6.38 1.55 -17.64
N GLN A 57 -5.17 1.66 -17.06
CA GLN A 57 -4.00 0.85 -17.39
C GLN A 57 -4.08 -0.55 -16.78
N LEU A 58 -4.64 -0.68 -15.57
CA LEU A 58 -4.92 -1.98 -14.96
C LEU A 58 -6.00 -2.75 -15.75
N ALA A 59 -7.04 -2.06 -16.23
CA ALA A 59 -8.04 -2.65 -17.13
C ALA A 59 -7.45 -3.02 -18.50
N TYR A 60 -6.45 -2.28 -18.99
CA TYR A 60 -5.69 -2.63 -20.20
C TYR A 60 -4.82 -3.88 -19.99
N PHE A 61 -4.21 -4.04 -18.81
CA PHE A 61 -3.54 -5.28 -18.41
C PHE A 61 -4.52 -6.47 -18.41
N ALA A 62 -5.65 -6.37 -17.72
CA ALA A 62 -6.69 -7.41 -17.70
C ALA A 62 -7.15 -7.80 -19.11
N LYS A 63 -7.49 -6.80 -19.93
CA LYS A 63 -7.85 -7.00 -21.34
C LYS A 63 -6.76 -7.71 -22.14
N ARG A 64 -5.47 -7.43 -21.91
CA ARG A 64 -4.36 -8.09 -22.62
C ARG A 64 -4.17 -9.55 -22.20
N VAL A 65 -4.38 -9.88 -20.93
CA VAL A 65 -4.35 -11.27 -20.47
C VAL A 65 -5.54 -12.06 -21.03
N ASN A 66 -6.74 -11.46 -21.08
CA ASN A 66 -7.96 -12.16 -21.48
C ASN A 66 -8.19 -12.19 -23.00
N ALA A 67 -7.47 -11.37 -23.80
CA ALA A 67 -7.66 -11.30 -25.25
C ALA A 67 -6.74 -12.20 -26.08
N GLU A 68 -5.80 -12.93 -25.46
CA GLU A 68 -4.72 -13.64 -26.17
C GLU A 68 -4.81 -15.16 -26.01
N GLU A 69 -4.59 -15.89 -27.10
CA GLU A 69 -4.58 -17.37 -27.09
C GLU A 69 -3.45 -17.93 -26.21
N TYR A 70 -3.87 -18.68 -25.19
CA TYR A 70 -3.24 -19.84 -24.53
C TYR A 70 -1.72 -19.86 -24.29
N GLY A 71 -1.33 -19.99 -23.01
CA GLY A 71 -0.03 -20.53 -22.59
C GLY A 71 0.88 -19.60 -21.79
N GLU A 72 2.12 -20.04 -21.56
CA GLU A 72 3.16 -19.43 -20.70
C GLU A 72 3.71 -18.07 -21.19
N LYS A 73 2.98 -17.37 -22.07
CA LYS A 73 3.45 -16.19 -22.80
C LYS A 73 3.95 -15.05 -21.90
N TYR A 74 3.39 -14.93 -20.69
CA TYR A 74 3.76 -13.91 -19.72
C TYR A 74 4.81 -14.38 -18.70
N ALA A 75 5.33 -15.63 -18.77
CA ALA A 75 6.19 -16.23 -17.74
C ALA A 75 7.41 -15.36 -17.35
N ASP A 76 8.13 -14.84 -18.34
CA ASP A 76 9.26 -13.92 -18.15
C ASP A 76 8.85 -12.43 -18.25
N THR A 77 7.57 -12.12 -18.04
CA THR A 77 7.04 -10.74 -18.06
C THR A 77 6.74 -10.24 -16.65
N TYR A 78 7.08 -8.98 -16.40
CA TYR A 78 6.99 -8.30 -15.11
C TYR A 78 6.09 -7.05 -15.23
N PHE A 79 5.24 -6.85 -14.24
CA PHE A 79 4.33 -5.71 -14.11
C PHE A 79 4.49 -5.12 -12.70
N GLU A 80 4.52 -3.79 -12.59
CA GLU A 80 4.59 -3.09 -11.30
C GLU A 80 3.50 -2.02 -11.19
N LEU A 81 2.93 -1.84 -10.00
CA LEU A 81 2.17 -0.63 -9.67
C LEU A 81 3.14 0.53 -9.36
N THR A 82 2.80 1.72 -9.84
CA THR A 82 3.56 2.95 -9.57
C THR A 82 2.76 4.04 -8.85
N GLU A 83 1.47 3.80 -8.57
CA GLU A 83 0.57 4.71 -7.85
C GLU A 83 -0.55 3.89 -7.17
N ASP A 84 -1.21 4.47 -6.17
CA ASP A 84 -2.50 3.99 -5.66
C ASP A 84 -3.56 4.04 -6.78
N ILE A 85 -4.42 3.02 -6.85
CA ILE A 85 -5.48 2.92 -7.87
C ILE A 85 -6.85 2.90 -7.20
N ASP A 86 -7.74 3.84 -7.55
CA ASP A 86 -9.15 3.77 -7.15
C ASP A 86 -10.01 3.25 -8.32
N LEU A 87 -10.57 2.05 -8.18
CA LEU A 87 -11.45 1.43 -9.19
C LEU A 87 -12.88 1.98 -9.17
N GLY A 88 -13.20 2.94 -8.30
CA GLY A 88 -14.44 3.72 -8.33
C GLY A 88 -15.73 2.94 -8.13
N GLY A 89 -15.66 1.70 -7.61
CA GLY A 89 -16.82 0.80 -7.53
C GLY A 89 -17.35 0.37 -8.90
N LYS A 90 -16.50 0.40 -9.93
CA LYS A 90 -16.85 -0.05 -11.29
C LYS A 90 -16.76 -1.57 -11.39
N GLU A 91 -17.59 -2.12 -12.28
CA GLU A 91 -17.59 -3.55 -12.59
C GLU A 91 -16.22 -3.96 -13.16
N TRP A 92 -15.54 -4.86 -12.45
CA TRP A 92 -14.23 -5.37 -12.79
C TRP A 92 -14.32 -6.68 -13.58
N THR A 93 -13.46 -6.82 -14.59
CA THR A 93 -13.25 -8.08 -15.33
C THR A 93 -12.01 -8.77 -14.77
N PRO A 94 -12.12 -9.96 -14.15
CA PRO A 94 -10.98 -10.66 -13.55
C PRO A 94 -9.82 -10.91 -14.54
N VAL A 95 -8.58 -10.72 -14.11
CA VAL A 95 -7.39 -11.07 -14.90
C VAL A 95 -7.25 -12.59 -15.00
N GLY A 96 -7.32 -13.15 -16.20
CA GLY A 96 -7.36 -14.59 -16.43
C GLY A 96 -8.72 -15.18 -16.05
N GLU A 97 -9.68 -15.16 -16.99
CA GLU A 97 -11.11 -15.39 -16.70
C GLU A 97 -11.61 -16.84 -16.81
N THR A 98 -10.82 -17.79 -17.35
CA THR A 98 -11.23 -19.20 -17.50
C THR A 98 -10.16 -20.21 -17.08
N VAL A 99 -10.61 -21.30 -16.43
CA VAL A 99 -9.79 -22.47 -16.08
C VAL A 99 -10.49 -23.81 -16.31
N ALA A 100 -11.76 -23.82 -16.75
CA ALA A 100 -12.51 -25.06 -16.97
C ALA A 100 -11.75 -26.05 -17.87
N ASP A 101 -11.25 -25.59 -19.01
CA ASP A 101 -10.53 -26.46 -19.96
C ASP A 101 -9.21 -26.96 -19.38
N LEU A 102 -8.48 -26.17 -18.60
CA LEU A 102 -7.28 -26.64 -17.87
C LEU A 102 -7.62 -27.80 -16.93
N ILE A 103 -8.67 -27.66 -16.12
CA ILE A 103 -9.13 -28.70 -15.18
C ILE A 103 -9.61 -29.96 -15.91
N MET A 104 -10.22 -29.80 -17.09
CA MET A 104 -10.69 -30.89 -17.94
C MET A 104 -9.59 -31.50 -18.84
N GLY A 105 -8.34 -31.05 -18.74
CA GLY A 105 -7.20 -31.55 -19.51
C GLY A 105 -7.14 -31.07 -20.98
N GLY A 106 -7.92 -30.04 -21.31
CA GLY A 106 -7.82 -29.27 -22.54
C GLY A 106 -6.71 -28.21 -22.47
N HIS A 107 -6.69 -27.35 -23.49
CA HIS A 107 -5.66 -26.32 -23.67
C HIS A 107 -6.22 -24.90 -23.77
N GLU A 108 -7.54 -24.73 -23.63
CA GLU A 108 -8.24 -23.48 -23.96
C GLU A 108 -8.51 -22.59 -22.72
N TYR A 109 -7.46 -22.19 -22.00
CA TYR A 109 -7.59 -21.44 -20.74
C TYR A 109 -6.86 -20.07 -20.75
N PHE A 110 -7.41 -19.11 -20.00
CA PHE A 110 -6.81 -17.79 -19.77
C PHE A 110 -6.27 -17.70 -18.35
N VAL A 111 -4.97 -17.93 -18.18
CA VAL A 111 -4.28 -17.89 -16.88
C VAL A 111 -3.11 -16.91 -16.99
N PHE A 112 -3.02 -15.97 -16.04
CA PHE A 112 -1.87 -15.06 -15.97
C PHE A 112 -0.62 -15.85 -15.53
N SER A 113 0.42 -15.90 -16.37
CA SER A 113 1.63 -16.67 -16.06
C SER A 113 2.82 -15.84 -15.60
N GLY A 114 2.69 -14.51 -15.52
CA GLY A 114 3.81 -13.59 -15.25
C GLY A 114 3.93 -13.16 -13.80
N ASN A 115 4.70 -12.10 -13.58
CA ASN A 115 4.99 -11.56 -12.25
C ASN A 115 4.28 -10.22 -12.09
N PHE A 116 3.47 -10.07 -11.06
CA PHE A 116 2.76 -8.83 -10.74
C PHE A 116 3.15 -8.35 -9.34
N ASP A 117 3.85 -7.23 -9.29
CA ASP A 117 4.29 -6.56 -8.07
C ASP A 117 3.38 -5.37 -7.77
N GLY A 118 2.68 -5.42 -6.63
CA GLY A 118 1.88 -4.32 -6.11
C GLY A 118 2.71 -3.17 -5.55
N ASN A 119 4.01 -3.39 -5.29
CA ASN A 119 4.97 -2.42 -4.75
C ASN A 119 4.44 -1.69 -3.49
N GLY A 120 3.61 -2.41 -2.73
CA GLY A 120 2.93 -1.93 -1.53
C GLY A 120 1.87 -0.84 -1.75
N TYR A 121 1.51 -0.53 -3.00
CA TYR A 121 0.41 0.38 -3.35
C TYR A 121 -0.96 -0.27 -3.18
N THR A 122 -1.97 0.55 -2.96
CA THR A 122 -3.33 0.09 -2.72
C THR A 122 -4.24 0.22 -3.95
N ILE A 123 -4.90 -0.87 -4.32
CA ILE A 123 -6.05 -0.90 -5.23
C ILE A 123 -7.33 -0.84 -4.39
N LYS A 124 -8.16 0.19 -4.61
CA LYS A 124 -9.34 0.52 -3.80
C LYS A 124 -10.63 0.28 -4.58
N ASN A 125 -11.71 -0.01 -3.86
CA ASN A 125 -13.08 -0.04 -4.40
C ASN A 125 -13.30 -1.05 -5.53
N LEU A 126 -12.64 -2.21 -5.46
CA LEU A 126 -12.84 -3.33 -6.39
C LEU A 126 -14.28 -3.86 -6.29
N THR A 127 -15.00 -3.93 -7.42
CA THR A 127 -16.37 -4.47 -7.48
C THR A 127 -16.48 -5.53 -8.58
N ILE A 128 -16.91 -6.74 -8.24
CA ILE A 128 -17.14 -7.84 -9.19
C ILE A 128 -18.57 -8.36 -9.00
N GLY A 129 -19.46 -8.03 -9.91
CA GLY A 129 -20.89 -8.35 -9.82
C GLY A 129 -21.64 -7.53 -8.78
N THR A 130 -22.96 -7.44 -8.96
CA THR A 130 -23.88 -6.77 -8.03
C THR A 130 -25.00 -7.73 -7.59
N GLU A 131 -25.74 -7.41 -6.53
CA GLU A 131 -26.87 -8.25 -6.07
C GLU A 131 -27.94 -8.49 -7.15
N THR A 132 -28.12 -7.54 -8.08
CA THR A 132 -29.11 -7.60 -9.17
C THR A 132 -28.53 -8.13 -10.48
N SER A 133 -27.20 -8.16 -10.62
CA SER A 133 -26.47 -8.71 -11.75
C SER A 133 -25.16 -9.33 -11.25
N PRO A 134 -25.22 -10.51 -10.62
CA PRO A 134 -24.05 -11.16 -10.06
C PRO A 134 -23.12 -11.67 -11.15
N TYR A 135 -21.82 -11.69 -10.87
CA TYR A 135 -20.82 -12.17 -11.80
C TYR A 135 -20.94 -13.69 -11.99
N SER A 136 -20.89 -14.12 -13.25
CA SER A 136 -20.96 -15.52 -13.66
C SER A 136 -19.75 -15.85 -14.55
N GLY A 137 -18.81 -16.60 -13.98
CA GLY A 137 -17.56 -17.04 -14.59
C GLY A 137 -16.90 -18.10 -13.70
N ASP A 138 -16.00 -18.90 -14.25
CA ASP A 138 -15.41 -20.05 -13.53
C ASP A 138 -14.61 -19.67 -12.30
N VAL A 139 -14.00 -18.48 -12.37
CA VAL A 139 -13.10 -17.91 -11.38
C VAL A 139 -13.46 -16.46 -11.08
N CYS A 140 -13.21 -16.01 -9.84
CA CYS A 140 -13.50 -14.65 -9.39
C CYS A 140 -12.40 -14.13 -8.45
N GLY A 141 -12.02 -12.86 -8.64
CA GLY A 141 -11.02 -12.11 -7.87
C GLY A 141 -10.49 -10.94 -8.70
N LEU A 142 -9.55 -10.14 -8.16
CA LEU A 142 -8.77 -9.21 -8.99
C LEU A 142 -8.16 -9.97 -10.18
N PHE A 143 -7.55 -11.11 -9.86
CA PHE A 143 -7.20 -12.18 -10.79
C PHE A 143 -8.28 -13.27 -10.71
N GLY A 144 -8.78 -13.74 -11.85
CA GLY A 144 -9.54 -14.98 -11.89
C GLY A 144 -8.57 -16.14 -11.69
N ALA A 145 -7.52 -16.23 -12.52
CA ALA A 145 -6.54 -17.29 -12.43
C ALA A 145 -5.11 -16.87 -12.74
N THR A 146 -4.17 -17.41 -11.95
CA THR A 146 -2.72 -17.21 -12.13
C THR A 146 -1.96 -18.53 -12.05
N SER A 147 -0.87 -18.65 -12.80
CA SER A 147 0.22 -19.60 -12.60
C SER A 147 1.56 -18.91 -12.36
N GLY A 148 1.59 -17.58 -12.37
CA GLY A 148 2.74 -16.77 -12.03
C GLY A 148 2.58 -16.06 -10.68
N THR A 149 3.62 -15.36 -10.26
CA THR A 149 3.72 -14.75 -8.92
C THR A 149 2.91 -13.47 -8.80
N ILE A 150 2.21 -13.32 -7.68
CA ILE A 150 1.58 -12.06 -7.27
C ILE A 150 2.18 -11.65 -5.92
N GLU A 151 2.81 -10.48 -5.85
CA GLU A 151 3.47 -10.00 -4.64
C GLU A 151 3.08 -8.55 -4.28
N ASP A 152 3.14 -8.22 -2.99
CA ASP A 152 2.99 -6.85 -2.44
C ASP A 152 1.69 -6.08 -2.83
N VAL A 153 0.62 -6.80 -3.20
CA VAL A 153 -0.69 -6.21 -3.55
C VAL A 153 -1.52 -5.91 -2.30
N VAL A 154 -1.99 -4.67 -2.16
CA VAL A 154 -2.99 -4.28 -1.14
C VAL A 154 -4.33 -3.98 -1.80
N LEU A 155 -5.40 -4.67 -1.39
CA LEU A 155 -6.79 -4.38 -1.78
C LEU A 155 -7.58 -3.78 -0.61
N GLU A 156 -8.29 -2.68 -0.84
CA GLU A 156 -9.19 -2.06 0.14
C GLU A 156 -10.61 -1.92 -0.41
N ASN A 157 -11.61 -2.20 0.44
CA ASN A 157 -13.03 -2.09 0.14
C ASN A 157 -13.44 -2.91 -1.11
N VAL A 158 -13.44 -4.25 -0.93
CA VAL A 158 -13.68 -5.22 -2.02
C VAL A 158 -15.13 -5.74 -1.92
N SER A 159 -15.93 -5.54 -2.97
CA SER A 159 -17.30 -6.07 -3.06
C SER A 159 -17.41 -7.12 -4.17
N ILE A 160 -17.90 -8.31 -3.84
CA ILE A 160 -18.03 -9.42 -4.79
C ILE A 160 -19.41 -10.06 -4.68
N ASN A 161 -20.16 -10.15 -5.78
CA ASN A 161 -21.42 -10.90 -5.86
C ASN A 161 -21.29 -11.99 -6.92
N TYR A 162 -21.17 -13.25 -6.50
CA TYR A 162 -20.64 -14.33 -7.35
C TYR A 162 -21.48 -15.61 -7.32
N VAL A 163 -21.92 -16.05 -8.51
CA VAL A 163 -22.77 -17.25 -8.71
C VAL A 163 -22.07 -18.44 -9.36
N GLY A 164 -20.85 -18.26 -9.89
CA GLY A 164 -20.14 -19.29 -10.66
C GLY A 164 -20.44 -19.26 -12.16
N GLY A 165 -19.61 -19.93 -12.95
CA GLY A 165 -19.77 -20.09 -14.39
C GLY A 165 -20.60 -21.33 -14.73
N ASN A 166 -21.38 -21.28 -15.80
CA ASN A 166 -22.24 -22.38 -16.24
C ASN A 166 -21.87 -22.80 -17.67
N HIS A 167 -21.37 -24.01 -17.86
CA HIS A 167 -20.94 -24.50 -19.18
C HIS A 167 -22.06 -25.21 -19.93
N SER A 168 -21.99 -25.14 -21.26
CA SER A 168 -22.93 -25.85 -22.16
C SER A 168 -22.89 -27.38 -22.01
N SER A 169 -21.86 -27.92 -21.37
CA SER A 169 -21.70 -29.32 -20.99
C SER A 169 -22.56 -29.75 -19.77
N GLY A 170 -23.21 -28.82 -19.08
CA GLY A 170 -24.13 -29.08 -17.97
C GLY A 170 -23.49 -29.13 -16.57
N TYR A 171 -22.24 -28.68 -16.44
CA TYR A 171 -21.55 -28.50 -15.17
C TYR A 171 -20.85 -27.14 -15.11
N GLY A 172 -20.89 -26.50 -13.94
CA GLY A 172 -20.28 -25.21 -13.66
C GLY A 172 -19.06 -25.31 -12.76
N PHE A 173 -18.22 -24.28 -12.80
CA PHE A 173 -17.10 -24.10 -11.89
C PHE A 173 -17.29 -22.81 -11.10
N ARG A 174 -16.80 -22.81 -9.85
CA ARG A 174 -17.03 -21.71 -8.93
C ARG A 174 -15.87 -21.56 -7.95
N MET A 175 -14.86 -20.79 -8.33
CA MET A 175 -13.61 -20.64 -7.59
C MET A 175 -13.36 -19.15 -7.32
N GLY A 176 -13.71 -18.69 -6.12
CA GLY A 176 -13.72 -17.27 -5.78
C GLY A 176 -12.77 -16.92 -4.65
N GLY A 177 -11.92 -15.91 -4.85
CA GLY A 177 -11.17 -15.20 -3.82
C GLY A 177 -11.26 -13.69 -4.03
N ALA A 178 -10.87 -12.87 -3.06
CA ALA A 178 -10.76 -11.43 -3.30
C ALA A 178 -9.59 -11.10 -4.23
N LEU A 179 -8.45 -11.77 -4.03
CA LEU A 179 -7.25 -11.58 -4.84
C LEU A 179 -7.24 -12.53 -6.05
N VAL A 180 -7.42 -13.84 -5.80
CA VAL A 180 -7.32 -14.87 -6.85
C VAL A 180 -8.43 -15.92 -6.75
N GLY A 181 -9.08 -16.24 -7.87
CA GLY A 181 -10.03 -17.37 -7.94
C GLY A 181 -9.34 -18.74 -7.87
N TYR A 182 -8.39 -18.99 -8.77
CA TYR A 182 -7.61 -20.22 -8.85
C TYR A 182 -6.12 -19.92 -9.07
N SER A 183 -5.25 -20.36 -8.16
CA SER A 183 -3.82 -20.10 -8.20
C SER A 183 -2.99 -21.37 -8.36
N MET A 184 -2.03 -21.33 -9.28
CA MET A 184 -0.92 -22.28 -9.42
C MET A 184 0.44 -21.55 -9.29
N GLY A 185 0.43 -20.30 -8.82
CA GLY A 185 1.62 -19.47 -8.57
C GLY A 185 1.82 -19.20 -7.08
N ASP A 186 2.96 -18.61 -6.72
CA ASP A 186 3.19 -18.12 -5.35
C ASP A 186 2.45 -16.79 -5.14
N ILE A 187 1.94 -16.57 -3.92
CA ILE A 187 1.28 -15.34 -3.50
C ILE A 187 1.98 -14.83 -2.25
N VAL A 188 2.57 -13.64 -2.30
CA VAL A 188 3.51 -13.14 -1.28
C VAL A 188 3.09 -11.75 -0.80
N ASN A 189 3.09 -11.53 0.52
CA ASN A 189 2.81 -10.23 1.15
C ASN A 189 1.53 -9.50 0.69
N CYS A 190 0.51 -10.24 0.26
CA CYS A 190 -0.72 -9.67 -0.26
C CYS A 190 -1.75 -9.45 0.85
N THR A 191 -2.39 -8.27 0.86
CA THR A 191 -3.33 -7.86 1.92
C THR A 191 -4.69 -7.47 1.33
N VAL A 192 -5.78 -7.93 1.95
CA VAL A 192 -7.16 -7.55 1.59
C VAL A 192 -7.88 -7.03 2.83
N ILE A 193 -8.43 -5.82 2.76
CA ILE A 193 -9.12 -5.14 3.86
C ILE A 193 -10.53 -4.78 3.45
N GLY A 194 -11.51 -5.21 4.26
CA GLY A 194 -12.92 -4.88 4.03
C GLY A 194 -13.51 -5.64 2.85
N LEU A 195 -13.36 -6.96 2.84
CA LEU A 195 -14.08 -7.84 1.92
C LEU A 195 -15.57 -7.93 2.29
N ASP A 196 -16.45 -7.73 1.31
CA ASP A 196 -17.86 -8.13 1.34
C ASP A 196 -18.13 -9.06 0.15
N MET A 197 -18.05 -10.38 0.39
CA MET A 197 -18.30 -11.39 -0.64
C MET A 197 -19.65 -12.09 -0.43
N LYS A 198 -20.54 -11.98 -1.42
CA LYS A 198 -21.80 -12.70 -1.50
C LYS A 198 -21.72 -13.81 -2.52
N ALA A 199 -21.62 -15.02 -2.00
CA ALA A 199 -21.47 -16.25 -2.71
C ALA A 199 -22.86 -16.93 -2.87
N GLY A 200 -23.50 -16.81 -4.04
CA GLY A 200 -24.78 -17.48 -4.37
C GLY A 200 -24.76 -18.51 -5.50
N SER A 201 -25.95 -18.81 -6.04
CA SER A 201 -26.12 -19.65 -7.24
C SER A 201 -27.25 -19.08 -8.09
N ASP A 202 -27.09 -19.17 -9.41
CA ASP A 202 -28.09 -18.88 -10.44
C ASP A 202 -29.09 -20.04 -10.65
N GLY A 203 -28.90 -21.17 -9.96
CA GLY A 203 -29.64 -22.42 -10.14
C GLY A 203 -28.92 -23.48 -10.97
N SER A 204 -27.74 -23.18 -11.52
CA SER A 204 -26.92 -24.14 -12.26
C SER A 204 -26.33 -25.24 -11.36
N TYR A 205 -25.94 -26.37 -11.98
CA TYR A 205 -25.19 -27.42 -11.29
C TYR A 205 -23.70 -27.09 -11.33
N VAL A 206 -23.09 -26.86 -10.16
CA VAL A 206 -21.65 -26.61 -10.01
C VAL A 206 -20.95 -27.88 -9.56
N ALA A 207 -19.92 -28.31 -10.30
CA ALA A 207 -19.14 -29.52 -10.02
C ALA A 207 -18.01 -29.26 -9.00
N LEU A 208 -17.37 -28.10 -9.07
CA LEU A 208 -16.36 -27.64 -8.10
C LEU A 208 -16.75 -26.26 -7.57
N ASN A 209 -16.97 -26.17 -6.25
CA ASN A 209 -17.28 -24.92 -5.55
C ASN A 209 -16.30 -24.71 -4.40
N SER A 210 -15.47 -23.68 -4.48
CA SER A 210 -14.44 -23.35 -3.51
C SER A 210 -14.31 -21.83 -3.37
N ILE A 211 -14.64 -21.33 -2.18
CA ILE A 211 -14.64 -19.89 -1.90
C ILE A 211 -13.61 -19.61 -0.80
N GLY A 212 -12.70 -18.67 -1.04
CA GLY A 212 -11.75 -18.16 -0.05
C GLY A 212 -11.92 -16.67 0.18
N GLY A 213 -11.46 -16.17 1.33
CA GLY A 213 -11.33 -14.72 1.53
C GLY A 213 -10.27 -14.14 0.60
N LEU A 214 -9.07 -14.73 0.58
CA LEU A 214 -7.97 -14.31 -0.29
C LEU A 214 -7.96 -15.09 -1.61
N VAL A 215 -8.03 -16.43 -1.53
CA VAL A 215 -7.83 -17.34 -2.67
C VAL A 215 -8.89 -18.45 -2.73
N GLY A 216 -9.57 -18.63 -3.86
CA GLY A 216 -10.58 -19.70 -4.01
C GLY A 216 -9.98 -21.10 -3.94
N ILE A 217 -8.95 -21.38 -4.76
CA ILE A 217 -8.13 -22.60 -4.71
C ILE A 217 -6.65 -22.24 -4.88
N GLN A 218 -5.79 -22.81 -4.04
CA GLN A 218 -4.32 -22.80 -4.22
C GLN A 218 -3.86 -24.22 -4.58
N ASP A 219 -3.23 -24.40 -5.73
CA ASP A 219 -2.78 -25.67 -6.33
C ASP A 219 -1.30 -25.54 -6.78
N GLY A 220 -0.77 -26.50 -7.53
CA GLY A 220 0.56 -26.43 -8.15
C GLY A 220 1.74 -26.83 -7.27
N GLY A 221 1.55 -26.95 -5.95
CA GLY A 221 2.65 -27.10 -4.99
C GLY A 221 3.26 -25.77 -4.54
N THR A 222 2.55 -24.66 -4.79
CA THR A 222 3.00 -23.29 -4.47
C THR A 222 2.54 -22.83 -3.10
N THR A 223 3.04 -21.67 -2.67
CA THR A 223 2.85 -21.13 -1.32
C THR A 223 2.13 -19.80 -1.32
N VAL A 224 1.18 -19.65 -0.41
CA VAL A 224 0.71 -18.32 0.03
C VAL A 224 1.50 -17.94 1.27
N SER A 225 2.16 -16.77 1.28
CA SER A 225 2.99 -16.34 2.40
C SER A 225 2.83 -14.86 2.77
N HIS A 226 3.03 -14.54 4.05
CA HIS A 226 3.01 -13.18 4.61
C HIS A 226 1.72 -12.38 4.30
N SER A 227 0.63 -13.10 4.02
CA SER A 227 -0.57 -12.53 3.38
C SER A 227 -1.78 -12.52 4.32
N ARG A 228 -2.67 -11.53 4.18
CA ARG A 228 -3.77 -11.29 5.12
C ARG A 228 -5.09 -10.95 4.42
N VAL A 229 -6.22 -11.37 5.00
CA VAL A 229 -7.56 -10.89 4.58
C VAL A 229 -8.43 -10.58 5.80
N SER A 230 -9.27 -9.54 5.70
CA SER A 230 -10.33 -9.22 6.66
C SER A 230 -11.66 -8.85 5.98
N GLY A 231 -12.78 -9.23 6.60
CA GLY A 231 -14.12 -8.92 6.10
C GLY A 231 -15.18 -9.99 6.39
N LYS A 232 -16.05 -10.25 5.39
CA LYS A 232 -17.12 -11.25 5.47
C LYS A 232 -17.36 -12.02 4.17
N ILE A 233 -17.81 -13.26 4.31
CA ILE A 233 -18.30 -14.13 3.24
C ILE A 233 -19.71 -14.63 3.61
N GLU A 234 -20.68 -14.38 2.75
CA GLU A 234 -22.06 -14.90 2.84
C GLU A 234 -22.26 -15.99 1.78
N GLU A 235 -22.38 -17.26 2.16
CA GLU A 235 -22.56 -18.41 1.24
C GLU A 235 -24.00 -18.95 1.30
N SER A 236 -24.73 -18.91 0.19
CA SER A 236 -26.17 -19.23 0.15
C SER A 236 -26.53 -20.54 -0.54
N THR A 237 -25.54 -21.32 -1.01
CA THR A 237 -25.79 -22.62 -1.66
C THR A 237 -25.74 -23.80 -0.69
N LYS A 238 -24.93 -23.69 0.38
CA LYS A 238 -24.55 -24.74 1.32
C LYS A 238 -24.01 -26.00 0.61
N LYS A 239 -23.12 -25.77 -0.36
CA LYS A 239 -22.38 -26.80 -1.13
C LYS A 239 -20.91 -26.39 -1.26
N GLY A 240 -19.99 -27.34 -1.42
CA GLY A 240 -18.57 -27.04 -1.68
C GLY A 240 -17.76 -26.72 -0.42
N ASN A 241 -16.77 -25.85 -0.53
CA ASN A 241 -15.89 -25.50 0.60
C ASN A 241 -15.76 -23.98 0.73
N VAL A 242 -15.66 -23.48 1.97
CA VAL A 242 -15.41 -22.07 2.27
C VAL A 242 -14.27 -21.94 3.28
N GLY A 243 -13.25 -21.15 2.96
CA GLY A 243 -12.20 -20.75 3.89
C GLY A 243 -12.20 -19.25 4.11
N GLY A 244 -12.05 -18.79 5.35
CA GLY A 244 -11.82 -17.36 5.60
C GLY A 244 -10.53 -16.85 4.95
N PHE A 245 -9.55 -17.72 4.68
CA PHE A 245 -8.34 -17.44 3.92
C PHE A 245 -8.36 -18.09 2.52
N VAL A 246 -8.37 -19.42 2.47
CA VAL A 246 -8.26 -20.23 1.25
C VAL A 246 -9.39 -21.26 1.21
N GLY A 247 -10.18 -21.31 0.12
CA GLY A 247 -11.30 -22.25 0.02
C GLY A 247 -10.85 -23.72 0.01
N THR A 248 -9.90 -24.04 -0.87
CA THR A 248 -9.27 -25.36 -0.98
C THR A 248 -7.76 -25.19 -1.12
N LEU A 249 -7.00 -25.83 -0.23
CA LEU A 249 -5.54 -25.93 -0.36
C LEU A 249 -5.22 -27.30 -0.96
N ALA A 250 -4.78 -27.33 -2.23
CA ALA A 250 -4.63 -28.53 -3.05
C ALA A 250 -3.17 -29.01 -3.15
N LYS A 251 -2.96 -30.09 -3.91
CA LYS A 251 -1.69 -30.69 -4.39
C LYS A 251 -0.38 -30.10 -3.83
N GLY A 252 -0.03 -30.46 -2.60
CA GLY A 252 1.25 -30.07 -1.97
C GLY A 252 1.45 -28.57 -1.68
N SER A 253 0.45 -27.72 -1.96
CA SER A 253 0.52 -26.28 -1.71
C SER A 253 0.51 -25.96 -0.21
N SER A 254 1.05 -24.79 0.16
CA SER A 254 1.29 -24.42 1.56
C SER A 254 0.81 -22.99 1.89
N ALA A 255 0.59 -22.71 3.18
CA ALA A 255 0.25 -21.39 3.68
C ALA A 255 1.11 -21.04 4.90
N LYS A 256 1.86 -19.93 4.86
CA LYS A 256 2.87 -19.59 5.88
C LYS A 256 2.78 -18.14 6.31
N TYR A 257 2.77 -17.86 7.61
CA TYR A 257 2.68 -16.49 8.12
C TYR A 257 1.45 -15.73 7.57
N CYS A 258 0.30 -16.39 7.53
CA CYS A 258 -0.93 -15.85 6.94
C CYS A 258 -2.06 -15.64 7.98
N GLY A 259 -2.86 -14.59 7.81
CA GLY A 259 -3.91 -14.20 8.75
C GLY A 259 -5.29 -14.03 8.10
N ALA A 260 -6.34 -14.55 8.75
CA ALA A 260 -7.73 -14.37 8.31
C ALA A 260 -8.63 -13.82 9.42
N ASP A 261 -9.11 -12.59 9.24
CA ASP A 261 -10.15 -11.98 10.07
C ASP A 261 -11.46 -11.88 9.28
N VAL A 262 -11.93 -13.03 8.80
CA VAL A 262 -13.08 -13.15 7.89
C VAL A 262 -14.21 -13.91 8.56
N SER A 263 -15.32 -13.21 8.81
CA SER A 263 -16.56 -13.85 9.25
C SER A 263 -17.20 -14.63 8.09
N VAL A 264 -17.75 -15.82 8.38
CA VAL A 264 -18.39 -16.68 7.36
C VAL A 264 -19.79 -17.07 7.81
N GLU A 265 -20.80 -16.67 7.02
CA GLU A 265 -22.21 -16.99 7.24
C GLU A 265 -22.74 -17.87 6.10
N VAL A 266 -23.27 -19.06 6.44
CA VAL A 266 -23.89 -19.98 5.48
C VAL A 266 -25.41 -20.01 5.67
N THR A 267 -26.16 -19.54 4.68
CA THR A 267 -27.63 -19.40 4.72
C THR A 267 -28.40 -20.43 3.90
N GLY A 268 -27.71 -21.23 3.08
CA GLY A 268 -28.33 -22.17 2.15
C GLY A 268 -28.99 -23.40 2.80
N ASN A 269 -29.88 -24.06 2.05
CA ASN A 269 -30.57 -25.31 2.44
C ASN A 269 -29.92 -26.59 1.87
N GLY A 270 -28.74 -26.46 1.25
CA GLY A 270 -27.95 -27.56 0.71
C GLY A 270 -27.30 -28.46 1.77
N ARG A 271 -26.49 -29.42 1.29
CA ARG A 271 -25.68 -30.33 2.10
C ARG A 271 -24.31 -30.53 1.45
N GLY A 272 -23.31 -30.81 2.29
CA GLY A 272 -21.93 -31.12 1.92
C GLY A 272 -20.96 -29.95 2.01
N ILE A 273 -21.23 -28.90 2.80
CA ILE A 273 -20.31 -27.77 2.95
C ILE A 273 -19.31 -27.96 4.11
N ALA A 274 -18.02 -27.82 3.81
CA ALA A 274 -16.95 -27.69 4.80
C ALA A 274 -16.52 -26.23 4.91
N VAL A 275 -16.51 -25.69 6.14
CA VAL A 275 -16.18 -24.28 6.41
C VAL A 275 -15.09 -24.17 7.47
N GLY A 276 -14.00 -23.49 7.12
CA GLY A 276 -12.91 -23.17 8.04
C GLY A 276 -12.68 -21.67 8.16
N GLY A 277 -12.35 -21.19 9.37
CA GLY A 277 -11.97 -19.78 9.56
C GLY A 277 -10.68 -19.40 8.81
N PHE A 278 -9.84 -20.38 8.49
CA PHE A 278 -8.66 -20.26 7.65
C PHE A 278 -8.84 -21.05 6.33
N VAL A 279 -8.92 -22.38 6.39
CA VAL A 279 -9.02 -23.25 5.19
C VAL A 279 -10.31 -24.07 5.18
N GLY A 280 -11.04 -24.06 4.06
CA GLY A 280 -12.25 -24.87 3.90
C GLY A 280 -11.94 -26.37 3.88
N ILE A 281 -11.12 -26.82 2.93
CA ILE A 281 -10.65 -28.21 2.85
C ILE A 281 -9.17 -28.34 2.43
N GLY A 282 -8.53 -29.40 2.91
CA GLY A 282 -7.19 -29.85 2.51
C GLY A 282 -7.09 -30.56 1.16
N ASN A 283 -5.87 -31.00 0.84
CA ASN A 283 -5.49 -31.50 -0.49
C ASN A 283 -5.78 -32.98 -0.77
N GLY A 284 -6.32 -33.71 0.21
CA GLY A 284 -6.59 -35.15 0.08
C GLY A 284 -5.34 -36.00 -0.15
N THR A 285 -4.16 -35.57 0.34
CA THR A 285 -2.90 -36.31 0.20
C THR A 285 -2.08 -36.24 1.50
N THR A 286 -1.65 -37.38 2.02
CA THR A 286 -0.68 -37.45 3.12
C THR A 286 0.74 -37.22 2.59
N ALA A 287 1.20 -35.97 2.58
CA ALA A 287 2.59 -35.62 2.25
C ALA A 287 3.20 -34.75 3.34
N ASP A 288 4.42 -35.09 3.77
CA ASP A 288 5.14 -34.39 4.85
C ASP A 288 5.37 -32.89 4.53
N GLU A 289 5.35 -32.52 3.25
CA GLU A 289 5.57 -31.17 2.73
C GLU A 289 4.31 -30.28 2.76
N THR A 290 3.12 -30.84 3.00
CA THR A 290 1.86 -30.06 3.02
C THR A 290 1.72 -29.32 4.34
N LEU A 291 1.92 -27.99 4.33
CA LEU A 291 2.12 -27.19 5.54
C LEU A 291 1.17 -25.98 5.62
N ILE A 292 0.43 -25.87 6.73
CA ILE A 292 -0.08 -24.58 7.22
C ILE A 292 0.73 -24.22 8.46
N GLU A 293 1.53 -23.16 8.39
CA GLU A 293 2.49 -22.82 9.44
C GLU A 293 2.41 -21.36 9.89
N ASN A 294 2.43 -21.12 11.21
CA ASN A 294 2.47 -19.77 11.79
C ASN A 294 1.30 -18.88 11.34
N CYS A 295 0.10 -19.45 11.13
CA CYS A 295 -1.09 -18.77 10.61
C CYS A 295 -2.19 -18.60 11.67
N TYR A 296 -3.18 -17.73 11.42
CA TYR A 296 -4.34 -17.58 12.32
C TYR A 296 -5.68 -17.34 11.63
N ALA A 297 -6.76 -17.65 12.35
CA ALA A 297 -8.12 -17.23 12.03
C ALA A 297 -8.80 -16.57 13.24
N THR A 298 -9.51 -15.46 13.04
CA THR A 298 -10.23 -14.72 14.10
C THR A 298 -11.72 -14.52 13.83
N GLY A 299 -12.16 -14.68 12.58
CA GLY A 299 -13.56 -14.49 12.20
C GLY A 299 -14.50 -15.62 12.63
N ASN A 300 -15.74 -15.25 12.97
CA ASN A 300 -16.78 -16.18 13.42
C ASN A 300 -17.40 -16.98 12.25
N ILE A 301 -17.90 -18.19 12.54
CA ILE A 301 -18.55 -19.09 11.56
C ILE A 301 -19.98 -19.40 12.01
N THR A 302 -20.94 -19.32 11.08
CA THR A 302 -22.33 -19.70 11.31
C THR A 302 -22.97 -20.50 10.15
N GLY A 303 -23.81 -21.48 10.47
CA GLY A 303 -24.74 -22.11 9.52
C GLY A 303 -24.21 -23.28 8.67
N ALA A 304 -22.93 -23.65 8.77
CA ALA A 304 -22.30 -24.71 7.96
C ALA A 304 -22.79 -26.15 8.27
N GLU A 305 -22.44 -27.14 7.43
CA GLU A 305 -22.63 -28.56 7.79
C GLU A 305 -21.44 -29.09 8.59
N TYR A 306 -20.21 -28.82 8.16
CA TYR A 306 -18.99 -29.09 8.93
C TYR A 306 -18.20 -27.80 9.14
N ALA A 307 -18.09 -27.33 10.38
CA ALA A 307 -17.35 -26.11 10.72
C ALA A 307 -16.17 -26.39 11.66
N GLY A 308 -15.02 -25.81 11.36
CA GLY A 308 -13.90 -25.68 12.30
C GLY A 308 -13.41 -24.24 12.36
N GLY A 309 -13.19 -23.70 13.55
CA GLY A 309 -12.72 -22.31 13.72
C GLY A 309 -11.39 -22.01 13.00
N PHE A 310 -10.59 -23.04 12.64
CA PHE A 310 -9.44 -22.92 11.76
C PHE A 310 -9.65 -23.65 10.43
N VAL A 311 -9.99 -24.95 10.46
CA VAL A 311 -10.11 -25.79 9.26
C VAL A 311 -11.43 -26.57 9.23
N GLY A 312 -12.15 -26.48 8.11
CA GLY A 312 -13.43 -27.18 7.94
C GLY A 312 -13.26 -28.69 7.86
N ASN A 313 -12.48 -29.15 6.88
CA ASN A 313 -12.08 -30.55 6.72
C ASN A 313 -10.56 -30.65 6.52
N ILE A 314 -9.85 -31.37 7.41
CA ILE A 314 -8.38 -31.40 7.38
C ILE A 314 -7.78 -32.08 6.16
N SER A 315 -8.45 -33.09 5.57
CA SER A 315 -8.03 -33.85 4.37
C SER A 315 -6.53 -33.82 4.02
N GLY A 316 -5.68 -34.44 4.84
CA GLY A 316 -4.24 -34.56 4.60
C GLY A 316 -3.32 -33.43 5.07
N LEU A 317 -3.86 -32.29 5.55
CA LEU A 317 -3.06 -31.13 5.97
C LEU A 317 -2.21 -31.39 7.23
N ASN A 318 -0.97 -30.92 7.24
CA ASN A 318 -0.21 -30.72 8.47
C ASN A 318 -0.28 -29.25 8.88
N ILE A 319 -0.73 -29.00 10.10
CA ILE A 319 -0.98 -27.67 10.65
C ILE A 319 -0.11 -27.48 11.88
N SER A 320 0.72 -26.43 11.91
CA SER A 320 1.56 -26.14 13.07
C SER A 320 1.71 -24.67 13.41
N ASN A 321 1.86 -24.36 14.70
CA ASN A 321 2.06 -23.01 15.22
C ASN A 321 0.90 -22.05 14.86
N CYS A 322 -0.33 -22.59 14.78
CA CYS A 322 -1.51 -21.86 14.33
C CYS A 322 -2.59 -21.71 15.42
N TYR A 323 -3.46 -20.71 15.31
CA TYR A 323 -4.59 -20.55 16.24
C TYR A 323 -5.90 -20.07 15.62
N ALA A 324 -7.00 -20.35 16.33
CA ALA A 324 -8.34 -19.85 16.02
C ALA A 324 -8.93 -19.06 17.20
N LYS A 325 -9.47 -17.85 16.97
CA LYS A 325 -10.19 -17.08 17.99
C LYS A 325 -11.70 -16.94 17.76
N GLY A 326 -12.18 -17.17 16.53
CA GLY A 326 -13.59 -17.01 16.16
C GLY A 326 -14.52 -18.06 16.74
N ASP A 327 -15.74 -17.65 17.09
CA ASP A 327 -16.81 -18.54 17.56
C ASP A 327 -17.45 -19.34 16.42
N VAL A 328 -17.91 -20.55 16.70
CA VAL A 328 -18.58 -21.44 15.74
C VAL A 328 -19.99 -21.77 16.23
N SER A 329 -21.01 -21.38 15.46
CA SER A 329 -22.42 -21.47 15.88
C SER A 329 -23.35 -22.00 14.79
N ASN A 330 -24.56 -22.45 15.16
CA ASN A 330 -25.65 -22.82 14.24
C ASN A 330 -25.30 -23.88 13.16
N CYS A 331 -24.27 -24.70 13.40
CA CYS A 331 -23.80 -25.71 12.45
C CYS A 331 -24.42 -27.10 12.68
N PHE A 332 -24.23 -28.02 11.75
CA PHE A 332 -24.59 -29.44 11.96
C PHE A 332 -23.52 -30.17 12.80
N VAL A 333 -22.26 -30.07 12.38
CA VAL A 333 -21.07 -30.43 13.15
C VAL A 333 -20.19 -29.19 13.30
N GLY A 334 -19.66 -28.96 14.50
CA GLY A 334 -18.84 -27.78 14.80
C GLY A 334 -17.72 -28.07 15.79
N ALA A 335 -16.55 -27.47 15.57
CA ALA A 335 -15.38 -27.55 16.44
C ALA A 335 -14.66 -26.19 16.50
N SER A 336 -13.97 -25.87 17.61
CA SER A 336 -13.26 -24.58 17.72
C SER A 336 -12.00 -24.49 16.85
N PHE A 337 -11.46 -25.62 16.37
CA PHE A 337 -10.30 -25.65 15.48
C PHE A 337 -10.54 -26.49 14.21
N MET A 338 -10.83 -27.79 14.34
CA MET A 338 -10.92 -28.73 13.21
C MET A 338 -12.30 -29.41 13.12
N GLY A 339 -13.10 -29.03 12.12
CA GLY A 339 -14.49 -29.48 12.00
C GLY A 339 -14.65 -30.97 11.77
N THR A 340 -13.88 -31.54 10.84
CA THR A 340 -13.90 -32.99 10.56
C THR A 340 -12.62 -33.49 9.88
N ASP A 341 -12.40 -34.81 9.93
CA ASP A 341 -11.40 -35.51 9.12
C ASP A 341 -11.91 -35.77 7.69
N ALA A 342 -11.05 -36.28 6.82
CA ALA A 342 -11.49 -36.81 5.53
C ALA A 342 -12.50 -37.95 5.70
N ALA A 343 -13.45 -38.05 4.75
CA ALA A 343 -14.34 -39.21 4.64
C ALA A 343 -13.60 -40.50 4.22
N SER A 344 -12.38 -40.36 3.67
CA SER A 344 -11.49 -41.46 3.28
C SER A 344 -10.51 -41.80 4.41
N ASN A 345 -10.28 -43.09 4.63
CA ASN A 345 -9.38 -43.61 5.67
C ASN A 345 -7.88 -43.47 5.35
N ASN A 346 -7.52 -42.72 4.30
CA ASN A 346 -6.15 -42.54 3.84
C ASN A 346 -5.67 -41.08 3.89
N TYR A 347 -6.51 -40.10 4.28
CA TYR A 347 -6.20 -38.66 4.20
C TYR A 347 -6.23 -37.98 5.57
N TYR A 348 -5.47 -38.55 6.52
CA TYR A 348 -5.26 -37.96 7.84
C TYR A 348 -4.13 -36.95 7.82
N GLY A 349 -4.22 -35.95 8.68
CA GLY A 349 -3.22 -34.90 8.84
C GLY A 349 -2.54 -34.92 10.20
N THR A 350 -1.89 -33.80 10.52
CA THR A 350 -1.40 -33.52 11.87
C THR A 350 -1.77 -32.10 12.29
N VAL A 351 -2.05 -31.91 13.58
CA VAL A 351 -2.25 -30.61 14.21
C VAL A 351 -1.29 -30.53 15.39
N LYS A 352 -0.31 -29.62 15.33
CA LYS A 352 0.78 -29.55 16.30
C LYS A 352 1.01 -28.13 16.79
N ASN A 353 1.14 -27.96 18.11
CA ASN A 353 1.47 -26.65 18.69
C ASN A 353 0.44 -25.58 18.29
N CYS A 354 -0.84 -25.86 18.52
CA CYS A 354 -1.96 -25.02 18.09
C CYS A 354 -2.93 -24.75 19.22
N TYR A 355 -3.66 -23.62 19.19
CA TYR A 355 -4.71 -23.38 20.19
C TYR A 355 -5.99 -22.77 19.60
N ALA A 356 -7.10 -22.93 20.33
CA ALA A 356 -8.37 -22.30 19.99
C ALA A 356 -9.01 -21.60 21.20
N THR A 357 -9.42 -20.35 21.06
CA THR A 357 -10.11 -19.60 22.13
C THR A 357 -11.61 -19.47 21.93
N GLY A 358 -12.08 -19.59 20.69
CA GLY A 358 -13.49 -19.47 20.31
C GLY A 358 -14.38 -20.57 20.90
N LEU A 359 -15.63 -20.22 21.14
CA LEU A 359 -16.65 -21.09 21.68
C LEU A 359 -17.42 -21.82 20.57
N VAL A 360 -18.00 -22.97 20.91
CA VAL A 360 -18.85 -23.77 20.02
C VAL A 360 -20.26 -23.83 20.61
N SER A 361 -21.26 -23.30 19.90
CA SER A 361 -22.65 -23.22 20.36
C SER A 361 -23.65 -23.66 19.30
N ASP A 362 -24.91 -23.92 19.72
CA ASP A 362 -26.05 -24.09 18.81
C ASP A 362 -25.86 -25.15 17.71
N ILE A 363 -25.10 -26.20 18.02
CA ILE A 363 -24.77 -27.29 17.09
C ILE A 363 -25.86 -28.37 17.12
N SER A 364 -26.35 -28.75 15.94
CA SER A 364 -27.53 -29.61 15.81
C SER A 364 -27.26 -31.12 15.79
N SER A 365 -26.01 -31.57 15.60
CA SER A 365 -25.64 -33.00 15.67
C SER A 365 -24.46 -33.31 16.58
N SER A 366 -23.28 -32.68 16.39
CA SER A 366 -22.08 -33.03 17.17
C SER A 366 -21.14 -31.83 17.33
N ALA A 367 -20.95 -31.40 18.57
CA ALA A 367 -20.06 -30.30 18.96
C ALA A 367 -18.78 -30.86 19.57
N TYR A 368 -17.64 -30.32 19.16
CA TYR A 368 -16.28 -30.71 19.58
C TYR A 368 -15.55 -29.52 20.21
N ALA A 369 -14.78 -29.77 21.27
CA ALA A 369 -14.13 -28.70 22.03
C ALA A 369 -12.94 -28.10 21.28
N PHE A 370 -12.22 -28.91 20.50
CA PHE A 370 -11.12 -28.51 19.61
C PHE A 370 -11.24 -29.19 18.24
N ALA A 371 -11.41 -30.52 18.18
CA ALA A 371 -11.34 -31.30 16.95
C ALA A 371 -12.11 -32.64 17.00
N MET A 372 -12.80 -33.00 15.91
CA MET A 372 -13.56 -34.26 15.80
C MET A 372 -12.66 -35.53 15.82
N GLN A 373 -12.65 -36.32 16.90
CA GLN A 373 -11.82 -37.55 17.01
C GLN A 373 -12.58 -38.90 17.02
N ASP A 374 -13.88 -38.94 16.66
CA ASP A 374 -14.79 -40.06 17.00
C ASP A 374 -14.80 -41.35 16.12
N THR A 375 -13.91 -41.54 15.13
CA THR A 375 -13.89 -42.78 14.32
C THR A 375 -12.48 -43.39 14.13
N MET A 376 -12.39 -44.59 13.53
CA MET A 376 -11.39 -45.61 13.90
C MET A 376 -9.89 -45.31 13.65
N ASN A 377 -9.54 -44.42 12.70
CA ASN A 377 -8.18 -43.90 12.51
C ASN A 377 -8.29 -42.37 12.38
N ARG A 378 -7.29 -41.60 12.82
CA ARG A 378 -7.41 -40.15 13.00
C ARG A 378 -6.13 -39.36 12.76
N SER A 379 -6.32 -38.07 12.42
CA SER A 379 -5.25 -37.07 12.41
C SER A 379 -4.62 -36.93 13.80
N THR A 380 -3.29 -36.78 13.84
CA THR A 380 -2.55 -36.69 15.12
C THR A 380 -2.64 -35.28 15.69
N ILE A 381 -2.99 -35.15 16.97
CA ILE A 381 -3.06 -33.87 17.68
C ILE A 381 -2.01 -33.86 18.80
N GLN A 382 -1.12 -32.86 18.81
CA GLN A 382 0.02 -32.79 19.73
C GLN A 382 0.29 -31.35 20.21
N ASN A 383 0.50 -31.15 21.51
CA ASN A 383 0.73 -29.81 22.09
C ASN A 383 -0.39 -28.80 21.72
N CYS A 384 -1.64 -29.26 21.73
CA CYS A 384 -2.79 -28.46 21.34
C CYS A 384 -3.68 -28.10 22.53
N TYR A 385 -4.31 -26.92 22.47
CA TYR A 385 -5.03 -26.35 23.59
C TYR A 385 -6.37 -25.72 23.19
N TYR A 386 -7.35 -25.73 24.09
CA TYR A 386 -8.62 -25.04 23.87
C TYR A 386 -9.15 -24.35 25.14
N ASN A 387 -9.99 -23.33 24.94
CA ASN A 387 -10.65 -22.61 26.03
C ASN A 387 -11.57 -23.55 26.84
N ILE A 388 -11.32 -23.70 28.14
CA ILE A 388 -12.09 -24.55 29.06
C ILE A 388 -13.57 -24.14 29.20
N GLN A 389 -13.94 -22.91 28.80
CA GLN A 389 -15.34 -22.48 28.73
C GLN A 389 -16.10 -23.13 27.55
N ASN A 390 -15.39 -23.71 26.58
CA ASN A 390 -16.00 -24.53 25.55
C ASN A 390 -16.41 -25.89 26.16
N THR A 391 -17.71 -26.03 26.43
CA THR A 391 -18.32 -27.23 27.05
C THR A 391 -18.80 -28.27 26.04
N ALA A 392 -18.44 -28.11 24.76
CA ALA A 392 -18.60 -29.13 23.74
C ALA A 392 -17.85 -30.43 24.11
N LYS A 393 -18.08 -31.51 23.36
CA LYS A 393 -17.46 -32.81 23.65
C LYS A 393 -15.94 -32.67 23.66
N ASN A 394 -15.31 -33.12 24.73
CA ASN A 394 -13.89 -32.89 25.01
C ASN A 394 -13.08 -34.18 25.18
N THR A 395 -13.55 -35.28 24.58
CA THR A 395 -12.85 -36.58 24.56
C THR A 395 -11.79 -36.54 23.46
N GLU A 396 -10.85 -35.62 23.61
CA GLU A 396 -9.92 -35.18 22.57
C GLU A 396 -8.50 -35.07 23.13
N SER A 397 -7.51 -35.12 22.24
CA SER A 397 -6.08 -35.14 22.61
C SER A 397 -5.51 -33.74 22.97
N ALA A 398 -6.30 -32.68 22.76
CA ALA A 398 -5.96 -31.31 23.16
C ALA A 398 -6.29 -31.06 24.65
N ALA A 399 -5.56 -30.14 25.29
CA ALA A 399 -5.75 -29.81 26.70
C ALA A 399 -6.59 -28.53 26.91
N SER A 400 -7.56 -28.57 27.84
CA SER A 400 -8.31 -27.38 28.25
C SER A 400 -7.47 -26.46 29.14
N LEU A 401 -7.51 -25.15 28.88
CA LEU A 401 -6.97 -24.12 29.77
C LEU A 401 -7.95 -22.95 29.92
N THR A 402 -7.85 -22.17 30.99
CA THR A 402 -8.56 -20.87 31.03
C THR A 402 -7.89 -19.89 30.06
N ILE A 403 -8.65 -18.92 29.56
CA ILE A 403 -8.11 -17.82 28.74
C ILE A 403 -7.04 -17.03 29.49
N ASP A 404 -7.11 -16.94 30.82
CA ASP A 404 -6.10 -16.24 31.61
C ASP A 404 -4.83 -17.07 31.79
N ASP A 405 -4.92 -18.40 31.92
CA ASP A 405 -3.75 -19.29 31.86
C ASP A 405 -3.04 -19.19 30.50
N MET A 406 -3.82 -19.12 29.41
CA MET A 406 -3.31 -18.95 28.04
C MET A 406 -2.62 -17.60 27.79
N LYS A 407 -2.74 -16.61 28.68
CA LYS A 407 -2.02 -15.32 28.59
C LYS A 407 -0.70 -15.32 29.37
N THR A 408 -0.38 -16.41 30.08
CA THR A 408 0.80 -16.45 30.96
C THR A 408 2.10 -16.71 30.21
N ASP A 409 3.21 -16.23 30.77
CA ASP A 409 4.57 -16.59 30.33
C ASP A 409 4.82 -18.11 30.42
N SER A 410 4.13 -18.80 31.34
CA SER A 410 4.18 -20.27 31.43
C SER A 410 3.63 -20.93 30.17
N PHE A 411 2.47 -20.49 29.68
CA PHE A 411 1.88 -21.01 28.45
C PHE A 411 2.71 -20.65 27.21
N LEU A 412 3.23 -19.41 27.13
CA LEU A 412 4.16 -19.00 26.08
C LEU A 412 5.39 -19.92 26.01
N ASN A 413 6.00 -20.26 27.16
CA ASN A 413 7.14 -21.17 27.22
C ASN A 413 6.79 -22.60 26.76
N VAL A 414 5.57 -23.07 27.03
CA VAL A 414 5.07 -24.38 26.59
C VAL A 414 4.84 -24.42 25.07
N LEU A 415 4.31 -23.34 24.47
CA LEU A 415 4.17 -23.23 23.01
C LEU A 415 5.52 -23.05 22.30
N ASN A 416 6.46 -22.32 22.92
CA ASN A 416 7.77 -22.09 22.32
C ASN A 416 8.69 -23.31 22.39
N GLY A 417 8.76 -24.01 23.54
CA GLY A 417 9.70 -25.11 23.73
C GLY A 417 11.14 -24.69 23.41
N SER A 418 11.73 -25.27 22.36
CA SER A 418 13.03 -24.89 21.81
C SER A 418 12.97 -24.14 20.47
N SER A 419 11.76 -23.81 19.98
CA SER A 419 11.51 -23.28 18.64
C SER A 419 11.34 -21.76 18.57
N ASN A 420 10.90 -21.11 19.66
CA ASN A 420 10.77 -19.65 19.77
C ASN A 420 9.94 -18.98 18.66
N VAL A 421 8.92 -19.67 18.14
CA VAL A 421 8.02 -19.19 17.06
C VAL A 421 6.81 -18.37 17.53
N TRP A 422 6.58 -18.29 18.84
CA TRP A 422 5.47 -17.57 19.46
C TRP A 422 5.94 -16.32 20.21
N THR A 423 5.26 -15.20 19.95
CA THR A 423 5.54 -13.87 20.50
C THR A 423 4.58 -13.54 21.64
N LYS A 424 5.10 -12.97 22.73
CA LYS A 424 4.29 -12.50 23.87
C LYS A 424 3.38 -11.34 23.45
N ARG A 425 2.14 -11.31 23.92
CA ARG A 425 1.21 -10.19 23.75
C ARG A 425 0.78 -9.65 25.12
N ASN A 426 0.51 -8.34 25.19
CA ASN A 426 0.06 -7.70 26.42
C ASN A 426 -1.43 -7.97 26.66
N ASN A 427 -1.75 -8.72 27.72
CA ASN A 427 -3.11 -9.13 28.10
C ASN A 427 -3.89 -9.99 27.07
N ASP A 428 -3.21 -10.54 26.07
CA ASP A 428 -3.75 -11.46 25.06
C ASP A 428 -2.88 -12.72 24.97
N THR A 429 -3.44 -13.77 24.38
CA THR A 429 -2.77 -15.03 24.04
C THR A 429 -1.56 -14.82 23.12
N PRO A 430 -0.52 -15.69 23.18
CA PRO A 430 0.64 -15.62 22.31
C PRO A 430 0.30 -15.51 20.82
N ALA A 431 0.99 -14.61 20.12
CA ALA A 431 0.88 -14.41 18.68
C ALA A 431 1.83 -15.34 17.92
N CYS A 432 1.40 -15.88 16.78
CA CYS A 432 2.30 -16.48 15.80
C CYS A 432 2.87 -15.38 14.89
N GLY A 433 3.82 -15.75 14.02
CA GLY A 433 4.52 -14.79 13.16
C GLY A 433 3.63 -13.99 12.19
N ALA A 434 2.42 -14.45 11.86
CA ALA A 434 1.49 -13.76 10.94
C ALA A 434 0.82 -12.49 11.50
N GLU A 435 0.82 -12.27 12.82
CA GLU A 435 0.26 -11.04 13.40
C GLU A 435 1.08 -9.82 12.95
N PRO A 436 0.50 -8.61 12.90
CA PRO A 436 1.23 -7.42 12.43
C PRO A 436 2.50 -7.10 13.19
N ALA A 437 3.52 -6.62 12.46
CA ALA A 437 4.71 -6.02 13.05
C ALA A 437 4.38 -4.80 13.93
N ASP A 438 5.29 -4.48 14.85
CA ASP A 438 5.22 -3.28 15.69
C ASP A 438 5.89 -2.09 14.98
N TYR A 439 5.05 -1.17 14.51
CA TYR A 439 5.44 0.09 13.87
C TYR A 439 5.58 1.26 14.87
N SER A 440 5.51 1.04 16.19
CA SER A 440 5.53 2.12 17.19
C SER A 440 6.72 3.08 17.02
N ASN A 441 7.93 2.53 16.82
CA ASN A 441 9.14 3.32 16.62
C ASN A 441 9.15 4.06 15.26
N VAL A 442 8.51 3.51 14.23
CA VAL A 442 8.35 4.16 12.92
C VAL A 442 7.57 5.48 13.08
N TYR A 443 6.48 5.48 13.87
CA TYR A 443 5.71 6.69 14.11
C TYR A 443 6.50 7.76 14.89
N GLU A 444 7.42 7.35 15.77
CA GLU A 444 8.33 8.29 16.46
C GLU A 444 9.30 8.96 15.48
N VAL A 445 9.99 8.20 14.62
CA VAL A 445 10.96 8.78 13.66
C VAL A 445 10.30 9.60 12.55
N LEU A 446 9.09 9.22 12.11
CA LEU A 446 8.28 10.03 11.20
C LEU A 446 7.89 11.39 11.83
N GLY A 447 7.67 11.42 13.15
CA GLY A 447 7.43 12.64 13.92
C GLY A 447 8.63 13.59 13.98
N ASN A 448 9.85 13.09 13.74
CA ASN A 448 11.08 13.89 13.72
C ASN A 448 11.36 14.57 12.37
N ILE A 449 10.59 14.26 11.31
CA ILE A 449 10.79 14.86 9.98
C ILE A 449 10.50 16.39 10.04
N PRO A 450 11.43 17.26 9.59
CA PRO A 450 11.23 18.70 9.60
C PRO A 450 10.01 19.15 8.78
N ALA A 451 9.15 19.98 9.39
CA ALA A 451 7.91 20.44 8.77
C ALA A 451 8.09 21.35 7.54
N ASP A 452 9.23 22.05 7.41
CA ASP A 452 9.61 22.78 6.20
C ASP A 452 10.84 22.16 5.55
N LEU A 453 10.61 21.29 4.56
CA LEU A 453 11.67 20.68 3.77
C LEU A 453 12.26 21.62 2.69
N SER A 454 11.67 22.80 2.46
CA SER A 454 12.08 23.67 1.34
C SER A 454 13.45 24.35 1.53
N VAL A 455 13.93 24.43 2.78
CA VAL A 455 15.27 24.92 3.15
C VAL A 455 16.38 23.90 2.91
N TYR A 456 16.06 22.63 2.67
CA TYR A 456 17.03 21.56 2.43
C TYR A 456 17.26 21.30 0.94
N THR A 457 18.37 20.64 0.60
CA THR A 457 18.70 20.26 -0.78
C THR A 457 17.70 19.25 -1.34
N ASN A 458 17.46 19.29 -2.65
CA ASN A 458 16.53 18.37 -3.30
C ASN A 458 17.01 16.91 -3.20
N GLU A 459 18.33 16.68 -3.21
CA GLU A 459 18.95 15.36 -3.09
C GLU A 459 18.72 14.74 -1.71
N SER A 460 19.03 15.45 -0.63
CA SER A 460 18.79 14.92 0.73
C SER A 460 17.30 14.71 1.03
N VAL A 461 16.42 15.54 0.45
CA VAL A 461 14.96 15.36 0.56
C VAL A 461 14.48 14.14 -0.25
N ALA A 462 15.03 13.88 -1.43
CA ALA A 462 14.71 12.68 -2.22
C ALA A 462 15.14 11.39 -1.52
N ASN A 463 16.29 11.40 -0.82
CA ASN A 463 16.74 10.27 0.00
C ASN A 463 15.79 10.00 1.17
N LEU A 464 15.34 11.06 1.87
CA LEU A 464 14.31 10.94 2.91
C LEU A 464 13.00 10.39 2.37
N TYR A 465 12.54 10.85 1.20
CA TYR A 465 11.33 10.33 0.59
C TYR A 465 11.49 8.85 0.24
N SER A 466 12.62 8.43 -0.33
CA SER A 466 12.90 7.03 -0.63
C SER A 466 12.86 6.13 0.63
N ALA A 467 13.38 6.62 1.77
CA ALA A 467 13.30 5.89 3.04
C ALA A 467 11.87 5.82 3.61
N VAL A 468 11.05 6.84 3.39
CA VAL A 468 9.63 6.87 3.81
C VAL A 468 8.77 5.97 2.92
N GLU A 469 9.01 5.92 1.61
CA GLU A 469 8.24 5.07 0.68
C GLU A 469 8.53 3.58 0.86
N ALA A 470 9.68 3.21 1.46
CA ALA A 470 9.95 1.83 1.85
C ALA A 470 8.92 1.27 2.85
N LEU A 471 8.21 2.12 3.61
CA LEU A 471 7.17 1.72 4.57
C LEU A 471 5.89 1.17 3.94
N ARG A 472 5.77 1.17 2.60
CA ARG A 472 4.60 0.67 1.89
C ARG A 472 4.41 -0.85 2.03
N GLY A 473 3.18 -1.26 1.79
CA GLY A 473 2.74 -2.64 1.99
C GLY A 473 2.65 -3.04 3.47
N TYR A 474 2.32 -4.31 3.68
CA TYR A 474 2.21 -4.91 5.01
C TYR A 474 3.56 -5.49 5.46
N ARG A 475 3.75 -5.64 6.78
CA ARG A 475 4.78 -6.52 7.38
C ARG A 475 4.20 -7.22 8.61
N ASP A 476 4.53 -8.49 8.76
CA ASP A 476 4.15 -9.30 9.93
C ASP A 476 5.29 -9.38 10.98
N LEU A 477 5.01 -10.01 12.13
CA LEU A 477 5.97 -10.17 13.22
C LEU A 477 7.21 -11.00 12.82
N ALA A 478 7.12 -11.87 11.82
CA ALA A 478 8.31 -12.57 11.30
C ALA A 478 9.24 -11.63 10.52
N GLN A 479 8.71 -10.50 10.03
CA GLN A 479 9.43 -9.44 9.32
C GLN A 479 9.77 -8.21 10.20
N GLN A 480 9.68 -8.31 11.53
CA GLN A 480 9.95 -7.17 12.44
C GLN A 480 11.32 -6.51 12.21
N SER A 481 12.35 -7.29 11.85
CA SER A 481 13.69 -6.76 11.52
C SER A 481 13.68 -5.78 10.36
N ASP A 482 12.75 -5.93 9.42
CA ASP A 482 12.62 -5.03 8.27
C ASP A 482 12.00 -3.70 8.72
N VAL A 483 11.01 -3.76 9.63
CA VAL A 483 10.42 -2.57 10.26
C VAL A 483 11.43 -1.82 11.13
N ASP A 484 12.26 -2.54 11.90
CA ASP A 484 13.35 -1.97 12.68
C ASP A 484 14.41 -1.32 11.76
N LYS A 485 14.70 -1.94 10.60
CA LYS A 485 15.60 -1.36 9.60
C LYS A 485 15.00 -0.10 8.96
N MET A 486 13.75 -0.12 8.53
CA MET A 486 13.08 1.05 7.94
C MET A 486 13.02 2.22 8.94
N THR A 487 12.75 1.93 10.21
CA THR A 487 12.85 2.92 11.31
C THR A 487 14.22 3.59 11.33
N LYS A 488 15.30 2.80 11.25
CA LYS A 488 16.66 3.30 11.24
C LYS A 488 16.96 4.10 9.96
N ASP A 489 16.59 3.60 8.79
CA ASP A 489 16.84 4.26 7.50
C ASP A 489 16.18 5.65 7.45
N ILE A 490 14.96 5.79 7.99
CA ILE A 490 14.26 7.08 8.11
C ILE A 490 15.00 8.02 9.05
N ASN A 491 15.44 7.54 10.23
CA ASN A 491 16.19 8.38 11.16
C ASN A 491 17.52 8.84 10.56
N ASP A 492 18.28 7.94 9.95
CA ASP A 492 19.53 8.24 9.24
C ASP A 492 19.29 9.29 8.13
N ALA A 493 18.19 9.16 7.37
CA ALA A 493 17.86 10.10 6.29
C ALA A 493 17.41 11.47 6.80
N VAL A 494 16.75 11.54 7.96
CA VAL A 494 16.44 12.81 8.65
C VAL A 494 17.72 13.48 9.16
N GLU A 495 18.64 12.74 9.77
CA GLU A 495 19.94 13.25 10.22
C GLU A 495 20.84 13.70 9.04
N ALA A 496 20.71 13.06 7.88
CA ALA A 496 21.44 13.39 6.66
C ALA A 496 20.83 14.55 5.83
N LEU A 497 19.81 15.26 6.35
CA LEU A 497 19.23 16.41 5.66
C LEU A 497 20.21 17.59 5.57
N VAL A 498 20.57 17.99 4.34
CA VAL A 498 21.54 19.06 4.06
C VAL A 498 20.81 20.37 3.75
N TYR A 499 21.14 21.46 4.45
CA TYR A 499 20.59 22.79 4.13
C TYR A 499 21.09 23.31 2.78
N LYS A 500 20.25 24.07 2.07
CA LYS A 500 20.65 24.87 0.91
C LYS A 500 21.63 25.96 1.35
N SER A 501 22.56 26.32 0.47
CA SER A 501 23.41 27.52 0.64
C SER A 501 22.56 28.79 0.82
N ALA A 502 23.10 29.79 1.51
CA ALA A 502 22.53 31.12 1.53
C ALA A 502 22.48 31.75 0.13
N ASP A 503 21.61 32.73 -0.09
CA ASP A 503 21.64 33.56 -1.29
C ASP A 503 22.78 34.57 -1.19
N TYR A 504 23.82 34.31 -1.97
CA TYR A 504 25.03 35.11 -2.07
C TYR A 504 24.99 36.18 -3.16
N THR A 505 23.88 36.32 -3.90
CA THR A 505 23.78 37.17 -5.11
C THR A 505 24.12 38.64 -4.84
N GLU A 506 23.71 39.20 -3.71
CA GLU A 506 24.07 40.58 -3.34
C GLU A 506 25.51 40.68 -2.79
N LEU A 507 26.03 39.63 -2.16
CA LEU A 507 27.43 39.61 -1.71
C LEU A 507 28.39 39.60 -2.89
N ASP A 508 28.09 38.82 -3.93
CA ASP A 508 28.85 38.78 -5.18
C ASP A 508 28.88 40.16 -5.87
N LYS A 509 27.77 40.90 -5.84
CA LYS A 509 27.69 42.27 -6.37
C LYS A 509 28.53 43.25 -5.56
N ALA A 510 28.40 43.23 -4.22
CA ALA A 510 29.14 44.11 -3.33
C ALA A 510 30.66 43.83 -3.40
N GLU A 511 31.05 42.56 -3.34
CA GLU A 511 32.44 42.11 -3.47
C GLU A 511 33.05 42.54 -4.82
N LYS A 512 32.31 42.33 -5.92
CA LYS A 512 32.76 42.75 -7.26
C LYS A 512 32.89 44.26 -7.40
N ALA A 513 31.97 45.03 -6.81
CA ALA A 513 32.02 46.49 -6.82
C ALA A 513 33.23 47.02 -6.01
N ALA A 514 33.46 46.49 -4.81
CA ALA A 514 34.61 46.85 -3.98
C ALA A 514 35.95 46.51 -4.65
N LYS A 515 36.06 45.32 -5.25
CA LYS A 515 37.27 44.89 -5.98
C LYS A 515 37.56 45.66 -7.28
N ALA A 516 36.59 46.42 -7.79
CA ALA A 516 36.77 47.25 -8.99
C ALA A 516 37.38 48.64 -8.69
N LEU A 517 37.52 49.01 -7.41
CA LEU A 517 38.10 50.29 -6.99
C LEU A 517 39.63 50.26 -7.06
N ASN A 518 40.24 51.34 -7.58
CA ASN A 518 41.68 51.52 -7.49
C ASN A 518 42.06 52.04 -6.09
N LYS A 519 42.65 51.18 -5.25
CA LYS A 519 43.04 51.53 -3.88
C LYS A 519 44.00 52.73 -3.80
N ASP A 520 44.81 52.96 -4.83
CA ASP A 520 45.79 54.06 -4.83
C ASP A 520 45.12 55.44 -4.90
N ASP A 521 43.87 55.53 -5.34
CA ASP A 521 43.08 56.76 -5.41
C ASP A 521 42.55 57.23 -4.03
N TYR A 522 42.63 56.39 -2.99
CA TYR A 522 42.00 56.60 -1.68
C TYR A 522 43.01 56.75 -0.53
N GLU A 523 42.69 57.55 0.48
CA GLU A 523 43.61 57.84 1.60
C GLU A 523 43.88 56.60 2.46
N ASP A 524 42.84 55.84 2.76
CA ASP A 524 42.88 54.54 3.44
C ASP A 524 41.89 53.58 2.75
N PHE A 525 42.28 52.32 2.60
CA PHE A 525 41.49 51.25 1.98
C PHE A 525 41.41 50.00 2.87
N SER A 526 41.99 50.05 4.07
CA SER A 526 42.20 48.90 4.97
C SER A 526 40.90 48.26 5.46
N GLU A 527 39.87 49.05 5.79
CA GLU A 527 38.57 48.52 6.21
C GLU A 527 37.81 47.84 5.05
N VAL A 528 38.06 48.19 3.78
CA VAL A 528 37.52 47.47 2.62
C VAL A 528 38.24 46.13 2.44
N GLU A 529 39.58 46.10 2.54
CA GLU A 529 40.35 44.85 2.49
C GLU A 529 39.93 43.88 3.62
N LYS A 530 39.69 44.42 4.82
CA LYS A 530 39.22 43.69 6.00
C LYS A 530 37.79 43.16 5.84
N ALA A 531 36.86 43.94 5.29
CA ALA A 531 35.50 43.49 5.00
C ALA A 531 35.49 42.38 3.93
N LEU A 532 36.33 42.50 2.90
CA LEU A 532 36.52 41.47 1.87
C LEU A 532 37.16 40.19 2.42
N ALA A 533 38.12 40.30 3.34
CA ALA A 533 38.77 39.16 3.99
C ALA A 533 37.86 38.44 5.00
N ALA A 534 36.78 39.08 5.47
CA ALA A 534 35.79 38.50 6.38
C ALA A 534 34.66 37.73 5.68
N ILE A 535 34.69 37.60 4.36
CA ILE A 535 33.66 36.89 3.57
C ILE A 535 33.70 35.38 3.88
N ASP A 536 32.63 34.88 4.48
CA ASP A 536 32.39 33.47 4.72
C ASP A 536 31.43 32.89 3.67
N ARG A 537 31.91 31.91 2.89
CA ARG A 537 31.15 31.20 1.85
C ARG A 537 30.57 29.85 2.32
N THR A 538 30.65 29.54 3.61
CA THR A 538 30.12 28.31 4.20
C THR A 538 28.68 28.44 4.73
N LYS A 539 28.11 29.65 4.68
CA LYS A 539 26.78 29.95 5.25
C LYS A 539 25.66 29.29 4.47
N ASN A 540 24.74 28.71 5.22
CA ASN A 540 23.53 28.10 4.69
C ASN A 540 22.32 29.05 4.82
N ILE A 541 21.18 28.69 4.23
CA ILE A 541 19.96 29.51 4.17
C ILE A 541 19.41 29.95 5.54
N THR A 542 19.71 29.20 6.62
CA THR A 542 19.33 29.61 7.99
C THR A 542 20.17 30.77 8.54
N GLU A 543 21.34 31.02 7.94
CA GLU A 543 22.31 32.05 8.31
C GLU A 543 22.29 33.24 7.33
N GLN A 544 21.22 33.42 6.54
CA GLN A 544 21.12 34.50 5.53
C GLN A 544 21.42 35.90 6.12
N ALA A 545 21.02 36.15 7.36
CA ALA A 545 21.29 37.41 8.05
C ALA A 545 22.79 37.72 8.22
N ASP A 546 23.65 36.69 8.32
CA ASP A 546 25.11 36.86 8.35
C ASP A 546 25.63 37.28 6.96
N VAL A 547 25.07 36.70 5.89
CA VAL A 547 25.40 37.07 4.51
C VAL A 547 24.97 38.50 4.22
N ASP A 548 23.77 38.89 4.64
CA ASP A 548 23.27 40.27 4.52
C ASP A 548 24.12 41.25 5.35
N ALA A 549 24.64 40.83 6.51
CA ALA A 549 25.58 41.62 7.30
C ALA A 549 26.95 41.78 6.62
N MET A 550 27.45 40.74 5.94
CA MET A 550 28.68 40.83 5.12
C MET A 550 28.49 41.80 3.94
N VAL A 551 27.34 41.75 3.25
CA VAL A 551 26.98 42.73 2.20
C VAL A 551 27.01 44.15 2.77
N LYS A 552 26.38 44.36 3.93
CA LYS A 552 26.33 45.67 4.59
C LYS A 552 27.73 46.17 4.97
N ALA A 553 28.58 45.31 5.53
CA ALA A 553 29.94 45.69 5.93
C ALA A 553 30.79 46.16 4.73
N ILE A 554 30.71 45.48 3.59
CA ILE A 554 31.40 45.90 2.37
C ILE A 554 30.86 47.25 1.87
N ASN A 555 29.54 47.39 1.79
CA ASN A 555 28.90 48.63 1.31
C ASN A 555 29.19 49.83 2.23
N ASP A 556 29.15 49.65 3.55
CA ASP A 556 29.51 50.69 4.53
C ASP A 556 30.99 51.08 4.42
N ALA A 557 31.90 50.10 4.28
CA ALA A 557 33.33 50.37 4.12
C ALA A 557 33.62 51.15 2.83
N VAL A 558 33.00 50.75 1.71
CA VAL A 558 33.09 51.46 0.42
C VAL A 558 32.51 52.88 0.49
N ALA A 559 31.39 53.07 1.20
CA ALA A 559 30.76 54.39 1.35
C ALA A 559 31.59 55.38 2.18
N ASN A 560 32.45 54.88 3.08
CA ASN A 560 33.31 55.71 3.93
C ASN A 560 34.67 56.07 3.30
N LEU A 561 34.96 55.62 2.07
CA LEU A 561 36.23 55.87 1.40
C LEU A 561 36.43 57.36 1.03
N VAL A 562 37.56 57.93 1.47
CA VAL A 562 37.98 59.30 1.13
C VAL A 562 39.00 59.27 -0.01
N LYS A 563 38.73 59.98 -1.11
CA LYS A 563 39.68 60.11 -2.23
C LYS A 563 40.82 61.05 -1.86
N LYS A 564 42.05 60.66 -2.23
CA LYS A 564 43.23 61.54 -2.14
C LYS A 564 42.99 62.81 -2.96
N ALA A 565 43.39 63.96 -2.43
CA ALA A 565 43.35 65.22 -3.17
C ALA A 565 44.22 65.14 -4.44
N PRO A 566 43.78 65.70 -5.59
CA PRO A 566 44.59 65.72 -6.80
C PRO A 566 45.88 66.52 -6.58
N ALA A 567 47.00 65.96 -7.03
CA ALA A 567 48.30 66.63 -6.92
C ALA A 567 48.26 67.99 -7.63
N SER A 568 48.61 69.06 -6.92
CA SER A 568 48.57 70.43 -7.45
C SER A 568 49.69 70.64 -8.46
N SER A 569 49.39 70.51 -9.75
CA SER A 569 50.25 70.97 -10.83
C SER A 569 50.22 72.50 -10.93
N GLN A 570 51.26 73.16 -10.41
CA GLN A 570 51.56 74.56 -10.75
C GLN A 570 52.39 74.64 -12.04
N PRO A 571 52.38 75.79 -12.75
CA PRO A 571 52.62 75.82 -14.18
C PRO A 571 54.04 76.25 -14.58
N ASP A 572 54.48 75.78 -15.75
CA ASP A 572 55.60 76.35 -16.50
C ASP A 572 55.12 77.23 -17.66
N SER A 573 56.01 78.12 -18.13
CA SER A 573 55.63 79.42 -18.68
C SER A 573 56.05 79.67 -20.14
N VAL A 574 55.23 80.51 -20.81
CA VAL A 574 55.51 81.39 -21.98
C VAL A 574 56.13 80.81 -23.28
N SER A 575 55.46 81.07 -24.40
CA SER A 575 55.90 82.11 -25.36
C SER A 575 54.80 82.47 -26.39
N SER A 576 54.94 83.63 -27.02
CA SER A 576 53.88 84.40 -27.69
C SER A 576 54.03 84.54 -29.22
N SER A 577 52.89 84.63 -29.93
CA SER A 577 52.61 85.59 -31.03
C SER A 577 51.18 85.32 -31.53
N ASP A 578 50.21 86.23 -31.33
CA ASP A 578 49.96 87.45 -32.10
C ASP A 578 49.44 87.19 -33.53
N ALA A 579 48.12 87.35 -33.74
CA ALA A 579 47.54 88.52 -34.43
C ALA A 579 46.04 88.33 -34.76
N SER A 580 45.21 89.29 -34.31
CA SER A 580 44.08 89.94 -35.01
C SER A 580 43.09 89.14 -35.90
N SER A 581 41.77 89.39 -35.87
CA SER A 581 40.97 90.44 -35.21
C SER A 581 39.46 90.16 -35.41
N ASP A 582 38.63 90.53 -34.43
CA ASP A 582 37.30 91.19 -34.53
C ASP A 582 36.20 90.61 -35.47
N THR A 583 34.89 90.57 -35.13
CA THR A 583 34.13 91.51 -34.28
C THR A 583 32.78 90.90 -33.83
N SER A 584 32.28 91.29 -32.63
CA SER A 584 30.85 91.46 -32.21
C SER A 584 29.78 90.36 -32.45
N SER A 585 28.82 90.07 -31.55
CA SER A 585 28.48 90.65 -30.23
C SER A 585 27.44 89.82 -29.45
N SER A 586 27.30 90.14 -28.15
CA SER A 586 26.08 90.17 -27.32
C SER A 586 25.36 88.87 -26.86
N THR A 587 25.48 88.65 -25.53
CA THR A 587 24.43 88.31 -24.54
C THR A 587 23.68 86.97 -24.57
N SER A 588 23.98 86.14 -23.55
CA SER A 588 23.05 85.45 -22.61
C SER A 588 21.59 85.23 -23.05
N ASP A 589 21.03 84.01 -22.92
CA ASP A 589 20.78 83.44 -21.60
C ASP A 589 20.49 81.91 -21.53
N SER A 590 20.33 81.46 -20.29
CA SER A 590 20.04 80.12 -19.75
C SER A 590 19.14 79.09 -20.48
N SER A 591 19.31 77.84 -20.03
CA SER A 591 18.30 76.82 -19.73
C SER A 591 18.10 75.59 -20.66
N SER A 592 18.09 74.47 -19.95
CA SER A 592 17.74 73.08 -20.26
C SER A 592 16.71 72.78 -21.35
N SER A 593 17.02 71.72 -22.11
CA SER A 593 16.11 70.66 -22.60
C SER A 593 14.73 71.04 -23.13
N ASP A 594 14.51 70.80 -24.41
CA ASP A 594 13.55 69.77 -24.83
C ASP A 594 13.75 69.40 -26.31
N SER A 595 13.38 68.18 -26.69
CA SER A 595 13.13 67.85 -28.10
C SER A 595 11.86 67.02 -28.22
N LYS A 596 10.91 67.51 -29.02
CA LYS A 596 9.60 66.91 -29.22
C LYS A 596 9.17 67.16 -30.67
N SER A 597 8.61 66.12 -31.31
CA SER A 597 7.91 66.21 -32.61
C SER A 597 8.82 66.51 -33.83
N ASN A 598 8.45 66.20 -35.09
CA ASN A 598 7.26 65.52 -35.62
C ASN A 598 7.51 65.04 -37.06
N SER A 599 6.87 63.93 -37.50
CA SER A 599 6.48 63.62 -38.91
C SER A 599 7.59 63.58 -40.02
N SER A 600 7.45 62.91 -41.17
CA SER A 600 6.63 61.79 -41.65
C SER A 600 7.14 61.34 -43.03
N SER A 601 6.90 60.09 -43.44
CA SER A 601 6.17 59.71 -44.68
C SER A 601 6.52 58.32 -45.24
N LYS A 602 5.48 57.59 -45.70
CA LYS A 602 5.39 56.56 -46.77
C LYS A 602 6.45 55.43 -46.86
N ALA A 603 6.14 54.17 -47.19
CA ALA A 603 4.92 53.35 -47.31
C ALA A 603 5.39 51.88 -47.58
N ALA A 604 4.62 50.82 -47.89
CA ALA A 604 3.17 50.59 -48.06
C ALA A 604 2.87 49.07 -47.89
N SER A 605 1.68 48.70 -47.41
CA SER A 605 1.00 47.39 -47.62
C SER A 605 1.66 46.11 -47.04
N ASN A 606 0.94 45.06 -46.61
CA ASN A 606 -0.50 44.79 -46.71
C ASN A 606 -1.00 43.83 -45.59
N ALA A 607 -2.31 43.92 -45.26
CA ALA A 607 -3.28 42.88 -44.83
C ALA A 607 -2.86 41.62 -44.01
N SER A 608 -3.64 41.09 -43.06
CA SER A 608 -4.90 41.55 -42.41
C SER A 608 -5.40 40.56 -41.33
N ASN A 609 -6.01 41.08 -40.25
CA ASN A 609 -7.22 40.57 -39.55
C ASN A 609 -7.23 39.14 -38.91
N THR A 610 -7.89 38.87 -37.77
CA THR A 610 -8.77 39.67 -36.89
C THR A 610 -8.83 39.09 -35.46
N ASN A 611 -9.01 39.96 -34.46
CA ASN A 611 -9.44 39.68 -33.06
C ASN A 611 -11.01 39.69 -33.00
N PRO A 612 -11.77 39.57 -31.87
CA PRO A 612 -11.38 39.83 -30.47
C PRO A 612 -11.98 38.94 -29.33
N SER A 613 -11.54 39.25 -28.10
CA SER A 613 -12.15 39.20 -26.73
C SER A 613 -13.59 38.68 -26.51
N THR A 614 -14.07 38.29 -25.32
CA THR A 614 -13.87 38.73 -23.90
C THR A 614 -14.12 37.53 -22.96
N GLY A 615 -13.77 37.47 -21.67
CA GLY A 615 -13.87 38.49 -20.61
C GLY A 615 -13.74 37.84 -19.22
N VAL A 616 -13.73 38.66 -18.16
CA VAL A 616 -13.35 38.26 -16.80
C VAL A 616 -14.55 38.22 -15.85
N ALA A 617 -14.69 37.13 -15.10
CA ALA A 617 -15.33 37.05 -13.78
C ALA A 617 -14.81 35.79 -13.07
N GLY A 618 -14.44 35.77 -11.79
CA GLY A 618 -14.69 36.76 -10.74
C GLY A 618 -15.75 36.26 -9.76
N GLY A 619 -15.45 35.20 -9.00
CA GLY A 619 -16.37 34.59 -8.05
C GLY A 619 -15.62 33.88 -6.91
N ALA A 620 -15.55 34.53 -5.75
CA ALA A 620 -15.02 33.92 -4.53
C ALA A 620 -16.07 32.98 -3.91
N PHE A 621 -15.65 31.90 -3.28
CA PHE A 621 -16.49 31.14 -2.34
C PHE A 621 -15.74 30.85 -1.04
N ALA A 622 -16.49 30.85 0.06
CA ALA A 622 -15.96 31.11 1.39
C ALA A 622 -15.56 29.85 2.17
N LEU A 623 -14.56 30.05 3.04
CA LEU A 623 -14.12 29.10 4.05
C LEU A 623 -15.17 28.99 5.18
N ALA A 624 -15.59 27.78 5.54
CA ALA A 624 -16.42 27.53 6.71
C ALA A 624 -15.93 26.30 7.49
N LEU A 625 -15.28 26.57 8.64
CA LEU A 625 -15.02 25.59 9.69
C LEU A 625 -16.28 25.41 10.53
N LEU A 626 -16.62 24.18 10.94
CA LEU A 626 -17.37 23.95 12.18
C LEU A 626 -17.19 22.52 12.71
N SER A 627 -16.81 22.45 13.98
CA SER A 627 -16.66 21.26 14.83
C SER A 627 -18.00 20.76 15.37
N GLY A 628 -18.10 19.47 15.74
CA GLY A 628 -19.10 19.05 16.73
C GLY A 628 -19.42 17.55 16.75
N ALA A 629 -19.00 16.86 17.81
CA ALA A 629 -19.48 15.52 18.14
C ALA A 629 -20.86 15.56 18.82
N ALA A 630 -21.72 14.56 18.59
CA ALA A 630 -22.88 14.30 19.45
C ALA A 630 -23.29 12.82 19.44
N VAL A 631 -23.19 12.17 20.61
CA VAL A 631 -23.77 10.86 20.90
C VAL A 631 -25.28 10.99 21.11
N VAL A 632 -26.09 10.09 20.55
CA VAL A 632 -27.49 9.91 20.98
C VAL A 632 -27.83 8.43 21.11
N MET A 633 -28.12 7.99 22.35
CA MET A 633 -28.74 6.69 22.62
C MET A 633 -30.27 6.79 22.62
N ALA A 634 -30.90 5.71 22.13
CA ALA A 634 -32.18 5.15 22.58
C ALA A 634 -33.47 6.01 22.57
N LYS A 635 -34.47 5.55 21.80
CA LYS A 635 -35.71 4.97 22.38
C LYS A 635 -36.56 4.20 21.36
N LYS A 636 -36.69 2.88 21.57
CA LYS A 636 -37.80 2.10 20.99
C LYS A 636 -39.13 2.62 21.55
N LYS A 637 -40.16 2.72 20.69
CA LYS A 637 -41.57 2.82 21.09
C LYS A 637 -42.28 1.55 20.64
N LYS A 638 -42.88 0.87 21.64
CA LYS A 638 -43.88 -0.22 21.57
C LYS A 638 -43.75 -1.19 20.39
#